data_AF-A0A938CDQ2-F1
#
_entry.id   AF-A0A938CDQ2-F1
#
_cell.length_a   1.000
_cell.length_b   1.000
_cell.length_c   1.000
_cell.angle_alpha   90.00
_cell.angle_beta   90.00
_cell.angle_gamma   90.00
#
_symmetry.space_group_name_H-M   'P 1'
#
loop_
_entity.id
_entity.type
_entity.pdbx_description
1 polymer ?
#
loop_
_entity_poly.entity_id
_entity_poly.type
_entity_poly.pdbx_seq_one_letter_code
_entity_poly.pdbx_strand_id
1 'polypeptide(L)'
;MRRKGTGFAIALALGLIAAVVTYGLGGVAPFDGWLFDRALGLRAALLTSDREPDRHVAVIAVDPASLASDELAGTPRALFQPVWAKLIETLVAADAKVVAFDFVFLFSGNRMTPGYDTPFLRALSQHREKVVLGRSGPTPPLRPYQAALRFDEGGWGLLEVDPDVDGVFRRVQTRHRTGGEGMALGLSGAALRRAGVGMPPDEILLAPDRHLEALRSYALVDLLRCAGDDPTKLRPLFAGRLVFVGTTLPEEDRKLSSSRFMRPAQAAKAGDAAACPPPPLAASVPRSRTTPGVYLHAWAAAAVLSGHPVDTARPSLRAATAGATGLAGTLFGLTLAPWVAVAATLLLGAGLWLAEAGLLGQQLWLPVGMPMLAALACMVVSYLGRYFLVERSRQRITEAFGRYLAPAFVQTLADDPSHLQLGGETRELTMLFCDLRGFTTISETFKSSPQELTRLINRLLTPLSNVVMEHEGTIDKYIGDCVMAFWNAPIDVPDHAVKACDSALAMLAALARLNDELEAEARAQGRPFKHLAVGTGINTGEVVVGNMGSERRLEYSVLGDAVNLASRLEGQSKAYGVSVLLGAATQAKVPDYATLELDLLAIKGKQEAIRIHALLGDPQRARSEGFQRLRARHADFLAAYRGRDWAAARAIAGECRAMEPAMAGYYDMIAERLNELSANPPPAGWDGVYRAETK
;
A
#
# COMPACT_ATOMS: atom_id res chain seq x y z
N MET A 1 -22.73 9.37 13.92
CA MET A 1 -23.15 8.36 12.92
C MET A 1 -22.98 8.77 11.45
N ARG A 2 -23.10 10.05 11.04
CA ARG A 2 -23.00 10.47 9.62
C ARG A 2 -21.62 10.37 8.92
N ARG A 3 -20.48 10.27 9.64
CA ARG A 3 -19.13 10.26 9.04
C ARG A 3 -18.62 8.91 8.52
N LYS A 4 -19.22 7.77 8.93
CA LYS A 4 -18.82 6.45 8.40
C LYS A 4 -19.29 6.23 6.95
N GLY A 5 -20.36 6.91 6.51
CA GLY A 5 -20.94 6.73 5.17
C GLY A 5 -20.14 7.37 4.03
N THR A 6 -19.48 8.51 4.27
CA THR A 6 -18.73 9.23 3.22
C THR A 6 -17.43 8.54 2.83
N GLY A 7 -16.70 7.95 3.79
CA GLY A 7 -15.50 7.16 3.49
C GLY A 7 -15.82 5.88 2.71
N PHE A 8 -16.94 5.23 3.06
CA PHE A 8 -17.46 4.07 2.35
C PHE A 8 -17.87 4.40 0.91
N ALA A 9 -18.58 5.52 0.71
CA ALA A 9 -19.02 5.96 -0.61
C ALA A 9 -17.86 6.33 -1.56
N ILE A 10 -16.80 6.96 -1.05
CA ILE A 10 -15.61 7.31 -1.85
C ILE A 10 -14.80 6.07 -2.22
N ALA A 11 -14.63 5.13 -1.28
CA ALA A 11 -13.94 3.87 -1.56
C ALA A 11 -14.74 2.99 -2.56
N LEU A 12 -16.06 2.96 -2.43
CA LEU A 12 -16.96 2.30 -3.38
C LEU A 12 -16.85 2.92 -4.77
N ALA A 13 -16.79 4.25 -4.88
CA ALA A 13 -16.62 4.96 -6.15
C ALA A 13 -15.26 4.67 -6.80
N LEU A 14 -14.16 4.64 -6.01
CA LEU A 14 -12.83 4.30 -6.50
C LEU A 14 -12.73 2.82 -6.94
N GLY A 15 -13.36 1.90 -6.20
CA GLY A 15 -13.49 0.50 -6.60
C GLY A 15 -14.30 0.32 -7.89
N LEU A 16 -15.38 1.09 -8.05
CA LEU A 16 -16.17 1.10 -9.30
C LEU A 16 -15.36 1.64 -10.48
N ILE A 17 -14.59 2.72 -10.29
CA ILE A 17 -13.74 3.28 -11.34
C ILE A 17 -12.63 2.29 -11.71
N ALA A 18 -11.98 1.65 -10.75
CA ALA A 18 -10.97 0.62 -11.01
C ALA A 18 -11.57 -0.59 -11.75
N ALA A 19 -12.78 -1.03 -11.38
CA ALA A 19 -13.49 -2.09 -12.08
C ALA A 19 -13.91 -1.68 -13.51
N VAL A 20 -14.33 -0.43 -13.72
CA VAL A 20 -14.68 0.12 -15.04
C VAL A 20 -13.45 0.29 -15.93
N VAL A 21 -12.30 0.71 -15.38
CA VAL A 21 -11.03 0.78 -16.11
C VAL A 21 -10.55 -0.63 -16.49
N THR A 22 -10.70 -1.60 -15.59
CA THR A 22 -10.39 -3.01 -15.87
C THR A 22 -11.33 -3.59 -16.94
N TYR A 23 -12.62 -3.21 -16.91
CA TYR A 23 -13.61 -3.57 -17.93
C TYR A 23 -13.34 -2.92 -19.29
N GLY A 24 -12.91 -1.65 -19.32
CA GLY A 24 -12.56 -0.90 -20.54
C GLY A 24 -11.39 -1.51 -21.31
N LEU A 25 -10.58 -2.35 -20.67
CA LEU A 25 -9.52 -3.10 -21.34
C LEU A 25 -10.06 -4.28 -22.17
N GLY A 26 -11.32 -4.70 -22.00
CA GLY A 26 -12.15 -5.52 -22.91
C GLY A 26 -11.61 -6.88 -23.42
N GLY A 27 -10.34 -7.16 -23.18
CA GLY A 27 -9.58 -8.27 -23.71
C GLY A 27 -9.45 -9.41 -22.72
N VAL A 28 -9.11 -10.56 -23.27
CA VAL A 28 -8.58 -11.70 -22.50
C VAL A 28 -7.30 -11.21 -21.82
N ALA A 29 -7.17 -11.43 -20.51
CA ALA A 29 -5.99 -11.02 -19.77
C ALA A 29 -4.76 -11.76 -20.31
N PRO A 30 -3.55 -11.17 -20.27
CA PRO A 30 -2.34 -11.79 -20.84
C PRO A 30 -2.03 -13.18 -20.27
N PHE A 31 -2.51 -13.48 -19.07
CA PHE A 31 -2.28 -14.74 -18.36
C PHE A 31 -3.51 -15.67 -18.35
N ASP A 32 -4.63 -15.31 -18.98
CA ASP A 32 -5.78 -16.20 -19.12
C ASP A 32 -5.42 -17.48 -19.89
N GLY A 33 -4.54 -17.38 -20.90
CA GLY A 33 -4.04 -18.56 -21.61
C GLY A 33 -3.28 -19.52 -20.70
N TRP A 34 -2.50 -18.98 -19.75
CA TRP A 34 -1.80 -19.79 -18.74
C TRP A 34 -2.78 -20.46 -17.77
N LEU A 35 -3.81 -19.72 -17.30
CA LEU A 35 -4.86 -20.26 -16.44
C LEU A 35 -5.64 -21.38 -17.13
N PHE A 36 -6.02 -21.16 -18.40
CA PHE A 36 -6.68 -22.14 -19.25
C PHE A 36 -5.85 -23.42 -19.40
N ASP A 37 -4.56 -23.29 -19.72
CA ASP A 37 -3.68 -24.45 -19.88
C ASP A 37 -3.56 -25.27 -18.59
N ARG A 38 -3.43 -24.59 -17.45
CA ARG A 38 -3.37 -25.23 -16.14
C ARG A 38 -4.70 -25.88 -15.78
N ALA A 39 -5.81 -25.24 -16.11
CA ALA A 39 -7.15 -25.79 -15.89
C ALA A 39 -7.34 -27.07 -16.70
N LEU A 40 -6.93 -27.09 -17.96
CA LEU A 40 -6.92 -28.29 -18.79
C LEU A 40 -6.03 -29.41 -18.24
N GLY A 41 -4.82 -29.08 -17.76
CA GLY A 41 -3.94 -30.04 -17.10
C GLY A 41 -4.54 -30.64 -15.83
N LEU A 42 -5.17 -29.80 -15.00
CA LEU A 42 -5.88 -30.24 -13.80
C LEU A 42 -7.03 -31.18 -14.16
N ARG A 43 -7.84 -30.82 -15.16
CA ARG A 43 -8.94 -31.65 -15.65
C ARG A 43 -8.44 -33.00 -16.15
N ALA A 44 -7.40 -33.03 -16.97
CA ALA A 44 -6.83 -34.28 -17.49
C ALA A 44 -6.24 -35.17 -16.37
N ALA A 45 -5.81 -34.57 -15.25
CA ALA A 45 -5.31 -35.31 -14.09
C ALA A 45 -6.43 -35.86 -13.20
N LEU A 46 -7.52 -35.10 -13.01
CA LEU A 46 -8.65 -35.46 -12.13
C LEU A 46 -9.69 -36.34 -12.83
N LEU A 47 -9.92 -36.12 -14.12
CA LEU A 47 -10.90 -36.82 -14.93
C LEU A 47 -10.15 -37.83 -15.81
N THR A 48 -9.97 -39.05 -15.32
CA THR A 48 -9.64 -40.19 -16.19
C THR A 48 -10.86 -40.46 -17.06
N SER A 49 -10.91 -39.82 -18.23
CA SER A 49 -11.97 -40.03 -19.20
C SER A 49 -11.86 -41.45 -19.75
N ASP A 50 -12.67 -42.38 -19.24
CA ASP A 50 -12.92 -43.70 -19.86
C ASP A 50 -13.62 -43.57 -21.22
N ARG A 51 -13.88 -42.35 -21.71
CA ARG A 51 -14.39 -42.13 -23.06
C ARG A 51 -13.33 -42.59 -24.06
N GLU A 52 -13.74 -43.47 -24.95
CA GLU A 52 -12.91 -43.87 -26.08
C GLU A 52 -12.43 -42.65 -26.88
N PRO A 53 -11.25 -42.73 -27.51
CA PRO A 53 -10.78 -41.71 -28.44
C PRO A 53 -11.85 -41.37 -29.48
N ASP A 54 -11.89 -40.12 -29.93
CA ASP A 54 -12.82 -39.64 -30.97
C ASP A 54 -12.91 -40.65 -32.13
N ARG A 55 -14.16 -41.03 -32.46
CA ARG A 55 -14.44 -42.07 -33.45
C ARG A 55 -14.63 -41.52 -34.86
N HIS A 56 -14.59 -40.20 -35.03
CA HIS A 56 -14.87 -39.50 -36.28
C HIS A 56 -13.60 -39.07 -37.01
N VAL A 57 -12.47 -38.94 -36.31
CA VAL A 57 -11.19 -38.48 -36.90
C VAL A 57 -10.06 -39.50 -36.69
N ALA A 58 -9.21 -39.63 -37.70
CA ALA A 58 -7.96 -40.40 -37.63
C ALA A 58 -6.79 -39.60 -38.23
N VAL A 59 -5.57 -39.91 -37.78
CA VAL A 59 -4.34 -39.29 -38.29
C VAL A 59 -3.46 -40.36 -38.93
N ILE A 60 -2.83 -40.03 -40.06
CA ILE A 60 -1.79 -40.83 -40.69
C ILE A 60 -0.48 -40.08 -40.54
N ALA A 61 0.43 -40.70 -39.81
CA ALA A 61 1.71 -40.13 -39.46
C ALA A 61 2.73 -40.47 -40.55
N VAL A 62 3.33 -39.44 -41.14
CA VAL A 62 4.63 -39.55 -41.80
C VAL A 62 5.67 -39.48 -40.69
N ASP A 63 6.06 -40.65 -40.19
CA ASP A 63 6.93 -40.82 -39.03
C ASP A 63 8.33 -41.35 -39.44
N PRO A 64 9.32 -41.31 -38.53
CA PRO A 64 10.67 -41.76 -38.85
C PRO A 64 10.75 -43.22 -39.30
N ALA A 65 9.92 -44.12 -38.75
CA ALA A 65 9.94 -45.53 -39.13
C ALA A 65 9.37 -45.73 -40.54
N SER A 66 8.33 -44.96 -40.92
CA SER A 66 7.85 -44.94 -42.30
C SER A 66 8.93 -44.47 -43.26
N LEU A 67 9.66 -43.40 -42.96
CA LEU A 67 10.69 -42.88 -43.86
C LEU A 67 11.95 -43.77 -43.94
N ALA A 68 12.25 -44.53 -42.89
CA ALA A 68 13.37 -45.47 -42.87
C ALA A 68 13.02 -46.88 -43.40
N SER A 69 11.76 -47.12 -43.77
CA SER A 69 11.30 -48.41 -44.28
C SER A 69 11.88 -48.75 -45.65
N ASP A 70 12.04 -50.04 -45.96
CA ASP A 70 12.56 -50.51 -47.25
C ASP A 70 11.73 -49.97 -48.44
N GLU A 71 10.43 -49.78 -48.26
CA GLU A 71 9.51 -49.29 -49.28
C GLU A 71 9.71 -47.80 -49.61
N LEU A 72 10.13 -46.99 -48.64
CA LEU A 72 10.13 -45.52 -48.75
C LEU A 72 11.54 -44.89 -48.66
N ALA A 73 12.51 -45.55 -48.01
CA ALA A 73 13.84 -45.00 -47.76
C ALA A 73 14.61 -44.62 -49.04
N GLY A 74 14.36 -45.33 -50.14
CA GLY A 74 14.99 -45.06 -51.44
C GLY A 74 14.39 -43.89 -52.23
N THR A 75 13.27 -43.30 -51.78
CA THR A 75 12.58 -42.23 -52.49
C THR A 75 12.57 -40.95 -51.66
N PRO A 76 13.07 -39.81 -52.18
CA PRO A 76 12.92 -38.53 -51.50
C PRO A 76 11.44 -38.17 -51.31
N ARG A 77 11.05 -37.61 -50.16
CA ARG A 77 9.64 -37.23 -49.86
C ARG A 77 9.02 -36.31 -50.93
N ALA A 78 9.82 -35.48 -51.59
CA ALA A 78 9.37 -34.62 -52.69
C ALA A 78 8.85 -35.41 -53.91
N LEU A 79 9.22 -36.69 -54.03
CA LEU A 79 8.83 -37.64 -55.07
C LEU A 79 7.77 -38.66 -54.60
N PHE A 80 7.11 -38.42 -53.46
CA PHE A 80 6.07 -39.33 -52.94
C PHE A 80 4.74 -39.27 -53.69
N GLN A 81 4.61 -38.60 -54.84
CA GLN A 81 3.35 -38.50 -55.59
C GLN A 81 2.71 -39.89 -55.85
N PRO A 82 3.44 -40.94 -56.28
CA PRO A 82 2.86 -42.29 -56.41
C PRO A 82 2.40 -42.89 -55.08
N VAL A 83 3.11 -42.60 -53.99
CA VAL A 83 2.77 -43.05 -52.62
C VAL A 83 1.48 -42.38 -52.16
N TRP A 84 1.34 -41.06 -52.36
CA TRP A 84 0.12 -40.32 -52.05
C TRP A 84 -1.08 -40.78 -52.88
N ALA A 85 -0.86 -41.13 -54.14
CA ALA A 85 -1.89 -41.73 -54.98
C ALA A 85 -2.39 -43.05 -54.37
N LYS A 86 -1.46 -43.97 -54.06
CA LYS A 86 -1.79 -45.26 -53.43
C LYS A 86 -2.52 -45.06 -52.10
N LEU A 87 -2.10 -44.09 -51.29
CA LEU A 87 -2.73 -43.77 -50.02
C LEU A 87 -4.18 -43.28 -50.21
N ILE A 88 -4.43 -42.35 -51.14
CA ILE A 88 -5.78 -41.85 -51.42
C ILE A 88 -6.69 -43.01 -51.87
N GLU A 89 -6.26 -43.82 -52.83
CA GLU A 89 -7.03 -44.98 -53.31
C GLU A 89 -7.34 -45.95 -52.16
N THR A 90 -6.34 -46.22 -51.31
CA THR A 90 -6.47 -47.12 -50.16
C THR A 90 -7.51 -46.60 -49.16
N LEU A 91 -7.44 -45.31 -48.79
CA LEU A 91 -8.33 -44.72 -47.79
C LEU A 91 -9.76 -44.57 -48.32
N VAL A 92 -9.92 -44.19 -49.59
CA VAL A 92 -11.25 -44.07 -50.20
C VAL A 92 -11.89 -45.45 -50.33
N ALA A 93 -11.13 -46.50 -50.71
CA ALA A 93 -11.61 -47.88 -50.73
C ALA A 93 -11.93 -48.42 -49.32
N ALA A 94 -11.23 -47.94 -48.29
CA ALA A 94 -11.55 -48.19 -46.88
C ALA A 94 -12.72 -47.34 -46.34
N ASP A 95 -13.46 -46.65 -47.21
CA ASP A 95 -14.66 -45.86 -46.90
C ASP A 95 -14.38 -44.61 -46.05
N ALA A 96 -13.17 -44.04 -46.15
CA ALA A 96 -12.86 -42.73 -45.57
C ALA A 96 -13.78 -41.64 -46.15
N LYS A 97 -14.25 -40.74 -45.28
CA LYS A 97 -15.17 -39.66 -45.65
C LYS A 97 -14.44 -38.53 -46.36
N VAL A 98 -13.31 -38.10 -45.80
CA VAL A 98 -12.42 -37.07 -46.35
C VAL A 98 -10.96 -37.42 -46.02
N VAL A 99 -10.05 -37.15 -46.95
CA VAL A 99 -8.60 -37.25 -46.78
C VAL A 99 -8.00 -35.84 -46.92
N ALA A 100 -7.46 -35.31 -45.83
CA ALA A 100 -6.89 -33.97 -45.76
C ALA A 100 -5.37 -34.03 -45.55
N PHE A 101 -4.60 -33.30 -46.34
CA PHE A 101 -3.13 -33.29 -46.27
C PHE A 101 -2.60 -32.03 -45.57
N ASP A 102 -1.85 -32.22 -44.49
CA ASP A 102 -1.21 -31.16 -43.69
C ASP A 102 0.24 -30.89 -44.13
N PHE A 103 0.43 -30.73 -45.44
CA PHE A 103 1.67 -30.23 -46.02
C PHE A 103 1.40 -29.66 -47.41
N VAL A 104 2.27 -28.76 -47.86
CA VAL A 104 2.14 -28.09 -49.16
C VAL A 104 2.88 -28.87 -50.24
N PHE A 105 2.17 -29.21 -51.32
CA PHE A 105 2.75 -29.89 -52.47
C PHE A 105 3.45 -28.90 -53.40
N LEU A 106 4.74 -28.62 -53.11
CA LEU A 106 5.55 -27.62 -53.82
C LEU A 106 6.39 -28.18 -54.97
N PHE A 107 6.50 -29.50 -55.09
CA PHE A 107 7.30 -30.18 -56.11
C PHE A 107 6.45 -31.12 -56.96
N SER A 108 6.79 -31.25 -58.24
CA SER A 108 6.17 -32.17 -59.19
C SER A 108 7.26 -33.01 -59.85
N GLY A 109 7.14 -34.34 -59.76
CA GLY A 109 8.08 -35.28 -60.37
C GLY A 109 8.06 -35.25 -61.89
N ASN A 110 7.00 -34.69 -62.49
CA ASN A 110 6.92 -34.42 -63.93
C ASN A 110 8.04 -33.51 -64.45
N ARG A 111 8.72 -32.75 -63.57
CA ARG A 111 9.91 -31.96 -63.93
C ARG A 111 11.13 -32.83 -64.25
N MET A 112 11.19 -34.04 -63.68
CA MET A 112 12.30 -34.98 -63.88
C MET A 112 11.93 -36.04 -64.91
N THR A 113 10.74 -36.65 -64.74
CA THR A 113 10.25 -37.73 -65.59
C THR A 113 8.83 -37.40 -66.03
N PRO A 114 8.57 -37.14 -67.33
CA PRO A 114 7.22 -36.88 -67.82
C PRO A 114 6.25 -38.00 -67.42
N GLY A 115 5.09 -37.63 -66.87
CA GLY A 115 4.06 -38.59 -66.44
C GLY A 115 4.29 -39.22 -65.07
N TYR A 116 5.34 -38.83 -64.33
CA TYR A 116 5.59 -39.31 -62.98
C TYR A 116 4.41 -39.07 -62.02
N ASP A 117 3.79 -37.90 -62.09
CA ASP A 117 2.67 -37.52 -61.20
C ASP A 117 1.33 -38.08 -61.69
N THR A 118 1.28 -38.77 -62.84
CA THR A 118 0.02 -39.25 -63.44
C THR A 118 -0.84 -40.08 -62.47
N PRO A 119 -0.29 -41.01 -61.66
CA PRO A 119 -1.09 -41.72 -60.66
C PRO A 119 -1.74 -40.78 -59.64
N PHE A 120 -1.00 -39.77 -59.16
CA PHE A 120 -1.49 -38.81 -58.17
C PHE A 120 -2.55 -37.87 -58.74
N LEU A 121 -2.31 -37.33 -59.94
CA LEU A 121 -3.28 -36.50 -60.66
C LEU A 121 -4.59 -37.25 -60.93
N ARG A 122 -4.49 -38.55 -61.27
CA ARG A 122 -5.65 -39.42 -61.46
C ARG A 122 -6.43 -39.60 -60.17
N ALA A 123 -5.77 -39.97 -59.07
CA ALA A 123 -6.40 -40.16 -57.77
C ALA A 123 -7.09 -38.87 -57.29
N LEU A 124 -6.42 -37.71 -57.41
CA LEU A 124 -7.01 -36.41 -57.10
C LEU A 124 -8.23 -36.08 -57.95
N SER A 125 -8.19 -36.35 -59.25
CA SER A 125 -9.29 -36.04 -60.15
C SER A 125 -10.50 -36.95 -59.93
N GLN A 126 -10.25 -38.24 -59.69
CA GLN A 126 -11.28 -39.26 -59.44
C GLN A 126 -12.00 -39.03 -58.11
N HIS A 127 -11.26 -38.68 -57.05
CA HIS A 127 -11.78 -38.57 -55.68
C HIS A 127 -11.79 -37.12 -55.17
N ARG A 128 -11.91 -36.13 -56.06
CA ARG A 128 -11.84 -34.68 -55.73
C ARG A 128 -12.85 -34.23 -54.68
N GLU A 129 -13.99 -34.93 -54.56
CA GLU A 129 -15.03 -34.69 -53.57
C GLU A 129 -14.73 -35.30 -52.19
N LYS A 130 -13.60 -35.99 -52.05
CA LYS A 130 -13.13 -36.55 -50.77
C LYS A 130 -11.74 -36.04 -50.37
N VAL A 131 -11.03 -35.31 -51.22
CA VAL A 131 -9.64 -34.88 -50.93
C VAL A 131 -9.56 -33.38 -50.65
N VAL A 132 -8.73 -33.01 -49.67
CA VAL A 132 -8.36 -31.62 -49.36
C VAL A 132 -6.84 -31.51 -49.29
N LEU A 133 -6.25 -30.61 -50.08
CA LEU A 133 -4.81 -30.36 -50.07
C LEU A 133 -4.43 -29.19 -49.17
N GLY A 134 -3.32 -29.31 -48.46
CA GLY A 134 -2.75 -28.21 -47.70
C GLY A 134 -2.20 -27.10 -48.60
N ARG A 135 -2.39 -25.85 -48.19
CA ARG A 135 -1.74 -24.69 -48.79
C ARG A 135 -1.22 -23.74 -47.72
N SER A 136 -0.22 -22.95 -48.08
CA SER A 136 0.18 -21.79 -47.29
C SER A 136 -0.45 -20.53 -47.90
N GLY A 137 -0.70 -19.49 -47.12
CA GLY A 137 -1.28 -18.22 -47.53
C GLY A 137 -0.72 -17.67 -48.85
N PRO A 138 0.60 -17.44 -48.97
CA PRO A 138 1.22 -16.96 -50.20
C PRO A 138 1.43 -18.04 -51.27
N THR A 139 1.25 -19.32 -50.94
CA THR A 139 1.68 -20.44 -51.79
C THR A 139 0.57 -21.47 -51.98
N PRO A 140 -0.27 -21.33 -53.02
CA PRO A 140 -1.26 -22.36 -53.35
C PRO A 140 -0.57 -23.65 -53.84
N PRO A 141 -1.29 -24.78 -53.90
CA PRO A 141 -0.76 -26.02 -54.48
C PRO A 141 -0.28 -25.79 -55.92
N LEU A 142 0.64 -26.59 -56.45
CA LEU A 142 1.06 -26.44 -57.85
C LEU A 142 -0.14 -26.51 -58.82
N ARG A 143 -0.09 -25.71 -59.90
CA ARG A 143 -1.19 -25.62 -60.90
C ARG A 143 -1.74 -26.97 -61.39
N PRO A 144 -0.93 -28.01 -61.67
CA PRO A 144 -1.46 -29.32 -62.08
C PRO A 144 -2.39 -29.95 -61.02
N TYR A 145 -2.06 -29.81 -59.73
CA TYR A 145 -2.88 -30.31 -58.63
C TYR A 145 -4.15 -29.47 -58.45
N GLN A 146 -4.04 -28.15 -58.63
CA GLN A 146 -5.23 -27.28 -58.65
C GLN A 146 -6.19 -27.68 -59.78
N ALA A 147 -5.65 -27.94 -60.98
CA ALA A 147 -6.43 -28.36 -62.13
C ALA A 147 -7.10 -29.74 -61.92
N ALA A 148 -6.42 -30.69 -61.27
CA ALA A 148 -7.00 -31.99 -60.91
C ALA A 148 -8.22 -31.83 -59.98
N LEU A 149 -8.19 -30.82 -59.10
CA LEU A 149 -9.30 -30.43 -58.23
C LEU A 149 -10.27 -29.41 -58.86
N ARG A 150 -10.17 -29.16 -60.17
CA ARG A 150 -11.00 -28.19 -60.92
C ARG A 150 -10.97 -26.76 -60.39
N PHE A 151 -9.86 -26.35 -59.78
CA PHE A 151 -9.71 -25.06 -59.13
C PHE A 151 -10.78 -24.79 -58.05
N ASP A 152 -11.35 -25.84 -57.47
CA ASP A 152 -12.30 -25.74 -56.36
C ASP A 152 -11.60 -25.18 -55.13
N GLU A 153 -12.01 -23.99 -54.66
CA GLU A 153 -11.46 -23.38 -53.45
C GLU A 153 -11.74 -24.20 -52.18
N GLY A 154 -12.73 -25.10 -52.21
CA GLY A 154 -12.95 -26.09 -51.14
C GLY A 154 -12.02 -27.31 -51.24
N GLY A 155 -11.23 -27.42 -52.31
CA GLY A 155 -10.27 -28.50 -52.58
C GLY A 155 -8.95 -28.34 -51.85
N TRP A 156 -8.72 -27.18 -51.22
CA TRP A 156 -7.54 -26.93 -50.44
C TRP A 156 -7.84 -26.06 -49.21
N GLY A 157 -7.03 -26.21 -48.17
CA GLY A 157 -7.18 -25.47 -46.92
C GLY A 157 -5.87 -24.89 -46.42
N LEU A 158 -5.95 -23.72 -45.80
CA LEU A 158 -4.81 -23.02 -45.23
C LEU A 158 -4.23 -23.81 -44.04
N LEU A 159 -2.92 -24.00 -43.99
CA LEU A 159 -2.25 -24.79 -42.95
C LEU A 159 -1.85 -23.95 -41.74
N GLU A 160 -1.73 -22.64 -41.92
CA GLU A 160 -1.31 -21.73 -40.87
C GLU A 160 -2.29 -21.78 -39.70
N VAL A 161 -1.70 -21.84 -38.52
CA VAL A 161 -2.40 -21.68 -37.24
C VAL A 161 -1.69 -20.54 -36.55
N ASP A 162 -2.44 -19.59 -36.00
CA ASP A 162 -1.84 -18.47 -35.30
C ASP A 162 -1.72 -18.78 -33.80
N PRO A 163 -0.54 -18.58 -33.18
CA PRO A 163 -0.40 -18.72 -31.74
C PRO A 163 -1.08 -17.55 -31.01
N ASP A 164 -1.46 -17.78 -29.76
CA ASP A 164 -1.82 -16.70 -28.86
C ASP A 164 -0.60 -15.79 -28.59
N VAL A 165 -0.83 -14.65 -27.91
CA VAL A 165 0.19 -13.65 -27.57
C VAL A 165 1.41 -14.22 -26.81
N ASP A 166 1.27 -15.36 -26.15
CA ASP A 166 2.33 -16.06 -25.42
C ASP A 166 3.04 -17.16 -26.24
N GLY A 167 2.76 -17.26 -27.55
CA GLY A 167 3.37 -18.23 -28.45
C GLY A 167 2.77 -19.65 -28.36
N VAL A 168 1.68 -19.84 -27.60
CA VAL A 168 1.01 -21.13 -27.43
C VAL A 168 -0.19 -21.23 -28.37
N PHE A 169 -0.32 -22.37 -29.03
CA PHE A 169 -1.38 -22.65 -29.99
C PHE A 169 -2.58 -23.26 -29.25
N ARG A 170 -3.56 -22.42 -28.94
CA ARG A 170 -4.82 -22.81 -28.28
C ARG A 170 -6.02 -22.77 -29.21
N ARG A 171 -5.88 -22.17 -30.38
CA ARG A 171 -6.97 -21.93 -31.33
C ARG A 171 -6.57 -22.43 -32.70
N VAL A 172 -7.55 -22.92 -33.45
CA VAL A 172 -7.40 -23.26 -34.87
C VAL A 172 -8.45 -22.48 -35.64
N GLN A 173 -7.99 -21.63 -36.55
CA GLN A 173 -8.88 -20.89 -37.43
C GLN A 173 -9.41 -21.83 -38.52
N THR A 174 -10.72 -22.02 -38.58
CA THR A 174 -11.33 -22.76 -39.70
C THR A 174 -11.54 -21.84 -40.90
N ARG A 175 -11.57 -20.52 -40.65
CA ARG A 175 -11.68 -19.48 -41.66
C ARG A 175 -10.68 -18.36 -41.38
N HIS A 176 -9.85 -18.04 -42.37
CA HIS A 176 -8.89 -16.95 -42.33
C HIS A 176 -9.38 -15.79 -43.18
N ARG A 177 -9.28 -14.57 -42.65
CA ARG A 177 -9.48 -13.36 -43.44
C ARG A 177 -8.22 -13.13 -44.29
N THR A 178 -8.38 -13.11 -45.60
CA THR A 178 -7.28 -12.83 -46.55
C THR A 178 -7.21 -11.34 -46.85
N GLY A 179 -6.02 -10.83 -47.21
CA GLY A 179 -5.75 -9.38 -47.38
C GLY A 179 -6.55 -8.66 -48.49
N GLY A 180 -7.36 -9.38 -49.28
CA GLY A 180 -8.31 -8.83 -50.24
C GLY A 180 -9.74 -9.29 -49.94
N GLU A 181 -10.31 -8.83 -48.83
CA GLU A 181 -11.72 -8.97 -48.39
C GLU A 181 -12.39 -10.37 -48.40
N GLY A 182 -11.72 -11.43 -48.85
CA GLY A 182 -12.24 -12.80 -48.91
C GLY A 182 -11.90 -13.64 -47.67
N MET A 183 -12.80 -14.56 -47.30
CA MET A 183 -12.55 -15.58 -46.28
C MET A 183 -12.05 -16.86 -46.95
N ALA A 184 -10.85 -17.31 -46.58
CA ALA A 184 -10.31 -18.60 -46.97
C ALA A 184 -10.60 -19.67 -45.91
N LEU A 185 -10.82 -20.92 -46.31
CA LEU A 185 -10.92 -22.03 -45.35
C LEU A 185 -9.53 -22.48 -44.89
N GLY A 186 -9.36 -22.70 -43.59
CA GLY A 186 -8.27 -23.48 -43.03
C GLY A 186 -8.44 -24.97 -43.35
N LEU A 187 -7.40 -25.79 -43.11
CA LEU A 187 -7.41 -27.22 -43.44
C LEU A 187 -8.58 -27.96 -42.78
N SER A 188 -8.75 -27.77 -41.47
CA SER A 188 -9.87 -28.35 -40.70
C SER A 188 -11.23 -27.88 -41.22
N GLY A 189 -11.37 -26.60 -41.54
CA GLY A 189 -12.60 -26.02 -42.11
C GLY A 189 -12.95 -26.57 -43.48
N ALA A 190 -11.96 -26.72 -44.36
CA ALA A 190 -12.12 -27.32 -45.68
C ALA A 190 -12.49 -28.81 -45.58
N ALA A 191 -11.86 -29.56 -44.68
CA ALA A 191 -12.18 -30.96 -44.42
C ALA A 191 -13.61 -31.14 -43.89
N LEU A 192 -14.04 -30.31 -42.93
CA LEU A 192 -15.41 -30.32 -42.39
C LEU A 192 -16.45 -30.00 -43.47
N ARG A 193 -16.22 -28.95 -44.26
CA ARG A 193 -17.10 -28.59 -45.39
C ARG A 193 -17.21 -29.73 -46.40
N ARG A 194 -16.09 -30.38 -46.72
CA ARG A 194 -16.05 -31.52 -47.65
C ARG A 194 -16.79 -32.74 -47.09
N ALA A 195 -16.75 -32.93 -45.77
CA ALA A 195 -17.50 -33.99 -45.10
C ALA A 195 -19.02 -33.75 -45.09
N GLY A 196 -19.50 -32.58 -45.53
CA GLY A 196 -20.91 -32.19 -45.54
C GLY A 196 -21.37 -31.52 -44.24
N VAL A 197 -20.44 -31.14 -43.36
CA VAL A 197 -20.76 -30.31 -42.20
C VAL A 197 -21.08 -28.90 -42.71
N GLY A 198 -22.09 -28.25 -42.13
CA GLY A 198 -22.40 -26.85 -42.39
C GLY A 198 -21.21 -25.93 -42.09
N MET A 199 -21.37 -24.62 -42.31
CA MET A 199 -20.26 -23.67 -42.08
C MET A 199 -19.73 -23.80 -40.64
N PRO A 200 -18.46 -24.21 -40.45
CA PRO A 200 -17.89 -24.35 -39.10
C PRO A 200 -17.68 -22.98 -38.45
N PRO A 201 -17.58 -22.90 -37.11
CA PRO A 201 -17.20 -21.68 -36.42
C PRO A 201 -15.87 -21.14 -36.94
N ASP A 202 -15.73 -19.82 -37.14
CA ASP A 202 -14.54 -19.20 -37.73
C ASP A 202 -13.24 -19.61 -37.01
N GLU A 203 -13.33 -19.89 -35.72
CA GLU A 203 -12.24 -20.35 -34.89
C GLU A 203 -12.73 -21.40 -33.88
N ILE A 204 -11.87 -22.37 -33.57
CA ILE A 204 -12.13 -23.43 -32.59
C ILE A 204 -11.08 -23.36 -31.49
N LEU A 205 -11.54 -23.26 -30.24
CA LEU A 205 -10.68 -23.36 -29.06
C LEU A 205 -10.35 -24.83 -28.77
N LEU A 206 -9.06 -25.14 -28.74
CA LEU A 206 -8.52 -26.46 -28.40
C LEU A 206 -8.56 -26.67 -26.89
N ALA A 207 -9.62 -27.33 -26.41
CA ALA A 207 -9.78 -27.71 -25.01
C ALA A 207 -9.83 -29.24 -24.86
N PRO A 208 -8.76 -29.96 -25.21
CA PRO A 208 -8.81 -31.41 -25.26
C PRO A 208 -8.88 -32.02 -23.85
N ASP A 209 -9.54 -33.17 -23.73
CA ASP A 209 -9.62 -33.92 -22.46
C ASP A 209 -8.38 -34.81 -22.21
N ARG A 210 -7.55 -34.94 -23.23
CA ARG A 210 -6.34 -35.78 -23.29
C ARG A 210 -5.30 -35.14 -24.19
N HIS A 211 -4.08 -35.66 -24.17
CA HIS A 211 -3.04 -35.17 -25.07
C HIS A 211 -3.47 -35.26 -26.54
N LEU A 212 -3.14 -34.27 -27.37
CA LEU A 212 -3.58 -34.19 -28.76
C LEU A 212 -3.17 -35.43 -29.59
N GLU A 213 -1.98 -35.97 -29.33
CA GLU A 213 -1.48 -37.23 -29.95
C GLU A 213 -2.20 -38.50 -29.47
N ALA A 214 -3.22 -38.41 -28.60
CA ALA A 214 -4.06 -39.54 -28.24
C ALA A 214 -5.21 -39.79 -29.26
N LEU A 215 -5.34 -38.94 -30.29
CA LEU A 215 -6.14 -39.27 -31.47
C LEU A 215 -5.59 -40.55 -32.12
N ARG A 216 -6.47 -41.38 -32.68
CA ARG A 216 -6.07 -42.62 -33.36
C ARG A 216 -5.17 -42.27 -34.53
N SER A 217 -3.88 -42.59 -34.40
CA SER A 217 -2.86 -42.32 -35.40
C SER A 217 -2.16 -43.60 -35.82
N TYR A 218 -1.78 -43.71 -37.10
CA TYR A 218 -1.15 -44.90 -37.67
C TYR A 218 0.04 -44.51 -38.55
N ALA A 219 1.09 -45.32 -38.56
CA ALA A 219 2.24 -45.09 -39.44
C ALA A 219 1.84 -45.28 -40.90
N LEU A 220 2.35 -44.42 -41.78
CA LEU A 220 2.09 -44.49 -43.22
C LEU A 220 2.50 -45.86 -43.79
N VAL A 221 3.68 -46.37 -43.44
CA VAL A 221 4.17 -47.64 -43.99
C VAL A 221 3.33 -48.83 -43.54
N ASP A 222 2.94 -48.89 -42.26
CA ASP A 222 2.17 -50.01 -41.72
C ASP A 222 0.77 -50.09 -42.36
N LEU A 223 0.17 -48.93 -42.65
CA LEU A 223 -1.08 -48.86 -43.40
C LEU A 223 -0.91 -49.38 -44.84
N LEU A 224 0.15 -48.98 -45.53
CA LEU A 224 0.40 -49.43 -46.91
C LEU A 224 0.71 -50.94 -46.96
N ARG A 225 1.40 -51.48 -45.95
CA ARG A 225 1.67 -52.92 -45.80
C ARG A 225 0.40 -53.71 -45.50
N CYS A 226 -0.42 -53.26 -44.55
CA CYS A 226 -1.68 -53.93 -44.19
C CYS A 226 -2.71 -53.88 -45.33
N ALA A 227 -2.78 -52.77 -46.07
CA ALA A 227 -3.61 -52.67 -47.27
C ALA A 227 -3.19 -53.72 -48.32
N GLY A 228 -1.89 -53.83 -48.62
CA GLY A 228 -1.40 -54.74 -49.66
C GLY A 228 -2.19 -54.56 -50.96
N ASP A 229 -2.83 -55.63 -51.41
CA ASP A 229 -3.74 -55.65 -52.57
C ASP A 229 -5.24 -55.54 -52.19
N ASP A 230 -5.58 -55.58 -50.88
CA ASP A 230 -6.95 -55.49 -50.37
C ASP A 230 -7.11 -54.35 -49.35
N PRO A 231 -7.37 -53.12 -49.82
CA PRO A 231 -7.61 -51.95 -48.98
C PRO A 231 -8.80 -52.08 -48.02
N THR A 232 -9.73 -53.00 -48.27
CA THR A 232 -10.97 -53.12 -47.46
C THR A 232 -10.70 -53.60 -46.04
N LYS A 233 -9.55 -54.24 -45.79
CA LYS A 233 -9.06 -54.61 -44.45
C LYS A 233 -8.94 -53.43 -43.49
N LEU A 234 -8.76 -52.22 -44.02
CA LEU A 234 -8.64 -50.99 -43.24
C LEU A 234 -9.97 -50.32 -42.94
N ARG A 235 -11.09 -50.84 -43.47
CA ARG A 235 -12.43 -50.28 -43.26
C ARG A 235 -12.81 -50.12 -41.77
N PRO A 236 -12.47 -51.03 -40.84
CA PRO A 236 -12.74 -50.84 -39.41
C PRO A 236 -12.02 -49.61 -38.82
N LEU A 237 -10.93 -49.16 -39.44
CA LEU A 237 -10.15 -48.02 -38.99
C LEU A 237 -10.65 -46.69 -39.55
N PHE A 238 -11.17 -46.64 -40.78
CA PHE A 238 -11.42 -45.37 -41.48
C PHE A 238 -12.85 -45.15 -41.98
N ALA A 239 -13.73 -46.16 -41.94
CA ALA A 239 -15.09 -46.02 -42.44
C ALA A 239 -15.81 -44.81 -41.83
N GLY A 240 -16.25 -43.88 -42.68
CA GLY A 240 -16.96 -42.66 -42.31
C GLY A 240 -16.10 -41.59 -41.60
N ARG A 241 -14.79 -41.79 -41.45
CA ARG A 241 -13.91 -40.86 -40.72
C ARG A 241 -13.27 -39.80 -41.61
N LEU A 242 -12.96 -38.66 -41.02
CA LEU A 242 -12.02 -37.69 -41.59
C LEU A 242 -10.60 -38.15 -41.27
N VAL A 243 -9.75 -38.19 -42.28
CA VAL A 243 -8.38 -38.67 -42.16
C VAL A 243 -7.43 -37.53 -42.48
N PHE A 244 -6.63 -37.13 -41.49
CA PHE A 244 -5.59 -36.12 -41.66
C PHE A 244 -4.23 -36.79 -41.86
N VAL A 245 -3.52 -36.43 -42.91
CA VAL A 245 -2.19 -36.96 -43.25
C VAL A 245 -1.17 -35.88 -43.01
N GLY A 246 -0.18 -36.12 -42.15
CA GLY A 246 0.79 -35.09 -41.79
C GLY A 246 2.09 -35.63 -41.22
N THR A 247 3.08 -34.75 -41.10
CA THR A 247 4.39 -35.09 -40.52
C THR A 247 4.29 -35.20 -39.00
N THR A 248 5.00 -36.17 -38.43
CA THR A 248 5.14 -36.33 -36.97
C THR A 248 6.60 -36.30 -36.54
N LEU A 249 7.49 -35.88 -37.44
CA LEU A 249 8.93 -35.84 -37.21
C LEU A 249 9.29 -34.89 -36.04
N PRO A 250 10.38 -35.16 -35.30
CA PRO A 250 10.74 -34.35 -34.14
C PRO A 250 11.07 -32.88 -34.49
N GLU A 251 11.61 -32.64 -35.69
CA GLU A 251 12.11 -31.33 -36.13
C GLU A 251 11.13 -30.58 -37.05
N GLU A 252 10.00 -31.18 -37.43
CA GLU A 252 9.07 -30.59 -38.40
C GLU A 252 7.71 -30.27 -37.79
N ASP A 253 7.22 -29.06 -38.09
CA ASP A 253 5.86 -28.60 -37.84
C ASP A 253 5.29 -28.88 -36.43
N ARG A 254 6.15 -28.88 -35.40
CA ARG A 254 5.71 -29.04 -34.01
C ARG A 254 5.32 -27.70 -33.39
N LYS A 255 4.14 -27.65 -32.79
CA LYS A 255 3.54 -26.48 -32.14
C LYS A 255 3.52 -26.64 -30.63
N LEU A 256 3.74 -25.57 -29.89
CA LEU A 256 3.58 -25.55 -28.43
C LEU A 256 2.10 -25.37 -28.10
N SER A 257 1.42 -26.39 -27.57
CA SER A 257 -0.02 -26.36 -27.30
C SER A 257 -0.34 -26.61 -25.81
N SER A 258 -1.61 -26.45 -25.43
CA SER A 258 -2.08 -26.71 -24.06
C SER A 258 -1.90 -28.18 -23.62
N SER A 259 -1.75 -29.13 -24.55
CA SER A 259 -1.56 -30.55 -24.20
C SER A 259 -0.23 -30.85 -23.50
N ARG A 260 0.71 -29.90 -23.44
CA ARG A 260 1.97 -30.02 -22.67
C ARG A 260 1.79 -30.32 -21.18
N PHE A 261 0.61 -30.04 -20.63
CA PHE A 261 0.26 -30.34 -19.23
C PHE A 261 -0.50 -31.67 -19.07
N MET A 262 -0.65 -32.43 -20.14
CA MET A 262 -1.38 -33.70 -20.18
C MET A 262 -0.41 -34.87 -20.39
N ARG A 263 -0.86 -36.08 -20.02
CA ARG A 263 -0.06 -37.29 -20.25
C ARG A 263 -0.06 -37.63 -21.75
N PRO A 264 1.12 -37.74 -22.40
CA PRO A 264 1.20 -38.11 -23.81
C PRO A 264 0.66 -39.52 -24.05
N ALA A 265 0.25 -39.78 -25.30
CA ALA A 265 -0.22 -41.10 -25.72
C ALA A 265 0.86 -42.17 -25.48
N GLN A 266 0.50 -43.23 -24.77
CA GLN A 266 1.39 -44.36 -24.55
C GLN A 266 1.25 -45.36 -25.70
N ALA A 267 2.33 -46.04 -26.04
CA ALA A 267 2.28 -47.16 -26.97
C ALA A 267 1.30 -48.21 -26.44
N ALA A 268 0.49 -48.79 -27.33
CA ALA A 268 -0.09 -50.10 -27.01
C ALA A 268 1.04 -51.07 -26.66
N LYS A 269 0.81 -52.03 -25.75
CA LYS A 269 1.77 -53.12 -25.50
C LYS A 269 2.20 -53.67 -26.87
N ALA A 270 3.51 -53.78 -27.11
CA ALA A 270 4.06 -54.21 -28.38
C ALA A 270 3.33 -55.46 -28.89
N GLY A 271 2.40 -55.27 -29.81
CA GLY A 271 1.85 -56.32 -30.65
C GLY A 271 2.75 -56.44 -31.88
N ASP A 272 2.70 -57.59 -32.55
CA ASP A 272 3.46 -57.82 -33.77
C ASP A 272 3.31 -56.63 -34.73
N ALA A 273 4.43 -56.04 -35.16
CA ALA A 273 4.48 -54.98 -36.17
C ALA A 273 3.85 -55.40 -37.52
N ALA A 274 3.48 -56.68 -37.66
CA ALA A 274 2.77 -57.27 -38.79
C ALA A 274 1.25 -57.38 -38.60
N ALA A 275 0.68 -56.89 -37.49
CA ALA A 275 -0.77 -56.96 -37.25
C ALA A 275 -1.55 -56.08 -38.24
N CYS A 276 -2.64 -56.63 -38.79
CA CYS A 276 -3.54 -55.93 -39.71
C CYS A 276 -4.99 -56.12 -39.22
N PRO A 277 -5.69 -55.05 -38.78
CA PRO A 277 -5.29 -53.65 -38.79
C PRO A 277 -4.11 -53.31 -37.85
N PRO A 278 -3.26 -52.32 -38.21
CA PRO A 278 -2.12 -51.92 -37.39
C PRO A 278 -2.56 -51.29 -36.05
N PRO A 279 -1.76 -51.44 -34.98
CA PRO A 279 -2.04 -50.78 -33.72
C PRO A 279 -1.87 -49.25 -33.85
N PRO A 280 -2.56 -48.46 -33.01
CA PRO A 280 -2.36 -47.01 -32.98
C PRO A 280 -0.96 -46.67 -32.45
N LEU A 281 -0.39 -45.59 -33.00
CA LEU A 281 0.92 -45.07 -32.60
C LEU A 281 0.92 -44.48 -31.20
N ALA A 282 2.08 -44.58 -30.55
CA ALA A 282 2.42 -43.80 -29.36
C ALA A 282 2.66 -42.33 -29.73
N ALA A 283 2.85 -41.48 -28.72
CA ALA A 283 3.34 -40.12 -28.96
C ALA A 283 4.69 -40.14 -29.71
N SER A 284 4.77 -39.33 -30.76
CA SER A 284 5.89 -39.24 -31.71
C SER A 284 7.23 -38.92 -31.07
N VAL A 285 7.25 -37.99 -30.10
CA VAL A 285 8.43 -37.67 -29.30
C VAL A 285 8.06 -37.77 -27.82
N PRO A 286 8.42 -38.88 -27.16
CA PRO A 286 8.14 -39.08 -25.75
C PRO A 286 8.67 -37.91 -24.91
N ARG A 287 7.83 -37.35 -24.03
CA ARG A 287 8.13 -36.20 -23.15
C ARG A 287 8.33 -34.85 -23.86
N SER A 288 8.03 -34.72 -25.14
CA SER A 288 7.99 -33.40 -25.79
C SER A 288 6.89 -32.51 -25.21
N ARG A 289 7.13 -31.20 -25.17
CA ARG A 289 6.10 -30.18 -24.87
C ARG A 289 5.38 -29.69 -26.12
N THR A 290 5.81 -30.15 -27.30
CA THR A 290 5.26 -29.74 -28.60
C THR A 290 4.54 -30.88 -29.28
N THR A 291 3.51 -30.55 -30.04
CA THR A 291 2.65 -31.49 -30.77
C THR A 291 2.74 -31.20 -32.27
N PRO A 292 2.79 -32.20 -33.16
CA PRO A 292 2.74 -31.96 -34.60
C PRO A 292 1.47 -31.24 -35.05
N GLY A 293 1.58 -30.32 -36.01
CA GLY A 293 0.49 -29.45 -36.48
C GLY A 293 -0.77 -30.22 -36.94
N VAL A 294 -0.58 -31.38 -37.55
CA VAL A 294 -1.67 -32.25 -38.02
C VAL A 294 -2.66 -32.61 -36.92
N TYR A 295 -2.18 -32.76 -35.68
CA TYR A 295 -3.05 -33.08 -34.55
C TYR A 295 -3.88 -31.87 -34.10
N LEU A 296 -3.43 -30.63 -34.32
CA LEU A 296 -4.24 -29.43 -34.02
C LEU A 296 -5.44 -29.38 -34.98
N HIS A 297 -5.20 -29.57 -36.28
CA HIS A 297 -6.26 -29.62 -37.30
C HIS A 297 -7.23 -30.78 -37.07
N ALA A 298 -6.71 -31.97 -36.76
CA ALA A 298 -7.51 -33.15 -36.49
C ALA A 298 -8.38 -32.97 -35.24
N TRP A 299 -7.83 -32.40 -34.15
CA TRP A 299 -8.62 -32.13 -32.93
C TRP A 299 -9.69 -31.07 -33.15
N ALA A 300 -9.38 -30.02 -33.92
CA ALA A 300 -10.36 -29.00 -34.27
C ALA A 300 -11.56 -29.61 -35.02
N ALA A 301 -11.29 -30.47 -36.02
CA ALA A 301 -12.34 -31.19 -36.73
C ALA A 301 -13.12 -32.15 -35.82
N ALA A 302 -12.43 -32.89 -34.95
CA ALA A 302 -13.02 -33.79 -33.97
C ALA A 302 -14.00 -33.05 -33.02
N ALA A 303 -13.60 -31.88 -32.52
CA ALA A 303 -14.43 -31.08 -31.61
C ALA A 303 -15.77 -30.67 -32.25
N VAL A 304 -15.76 -30.29 -33.54
CA VAL A 304 -16.97 -29.93 -34.29
C VAL A 304 -17.83 -31.17 -34.59
N LEU A 305 -17.22 -32.26 -35.05
CA LEU A 305 -17.95 -33.50 -35.40
C LEU A 305 -18.59 -34.16 -34.18
N SER A 306 -17.92 -34.09 -33.04
CA SER A 306 -18.47 -34.55 -31.78
C SER A 306 -19.62 -33.67 -31.27
N GLY A 307 -19.87 -32.48 -31.86
CA GLY A 307 -20.96 -31.58 -31.47
C GLY A 307 -20.72 -30.79 -30.18
N HIS A 308 -19.47 -30.72 -29.73
CA HIS A 308 -19.10 -30.14 -28.43
C HIS A 308 -17.88 -29.18 -28.55
N PRO A 309 -17.86 -28.21 -29.48
CA PRO A 309 -16.81 -27.20 -29.49
C PRO A 309 -16.88 -26.34 -28.23
N VAL A 310 -15.72 -25.90 -27.71
CA VAL A 310 -15.69 -25.05 -26.52
C VAL A 310 -15.90 -23.59 -26.91
N ASP A 311 -16.97 -23.00 -26.37
CA ASP A 311 -17.33 -21.61 -26.59
C ASP A 311 -16.69 -20.71 -25.53
N THR A 312 -16.25 -19.53 -25.96
CA THR A 312 -15.82 -18.48 -25.01
C THR A 312 -17.06 -17.79 -24.44
N ALA A 313 -17.08 -17.59 -23.12
CA ALA A 313 -18.18 -16.93 -22.43
C ALA A 313 -18.52 -15.55 -23.04
N ARG A 314 -19.83 -15.27 -23.14
CA ARG A 314 -20.36 -14.01 -23.69
C ARG A 314 -19.72 -12.80 -23.00
N PRO A 315 -19.44 -11.70 -23.71
CA PRO A 315 -18.84 -10.50 -23.12
C PRO A 315 -19.56 -10.00 -21.87
N SER A 316 -20.90 -10.05 -21.84
CA SER A 316 -21.72 -9.65 -20.68
C SER A 316 -21.49 -10.51 -19.44
N LEU A 317 -21.31 -11.83 -19.61
CA LEU A 317 -21.01 -12.73 -18.50
C LEU A 317 -19.60 -12.49 -17.94
N ARG A 318 -18.63 -12.23 -18.82
CA ARG A 318 -17.26 -11.82 -18.42
C ARG A 318 -17.28 -10.50 -17.65
N ALA A 319 -18.07 -9.53 -18.11
CA ALA A 319 -18.27 -8.26 -17.42
C ALA A 319 -18.88 -8.43 -16.03
N ALA A 320 -19.96 -9.21 -15.94
CA ALA A 320 -20.69 -9.43 -14.70
C ALA A 320 -19.84 -10.12 -13.63
N THR A 321 -19.05 -11.12 -14.04
CA THR A 321 -18.14 -11.85 -13.13
C THR A 321 -16.99 -10.97 -12.64
N ALA A 322 -16.41 -10.13 -13.51
CA ALA A 322 -15.40 -9.14 -13.11
C ALA A 322 -15.97 -8.07 -12.15
N GLY A 323 -17.18 -7.58 -12.42
CA GLY A 323 -17.88 -6.64 -11.53
C GLY A 323 -18.17 -7.24 -10.16
N ALA A 324 -18.73 -8.45 -10.11
CA ALA A 324 -19.06 -9.14 -8.86
C ALA A 324 -17.83 -9.41 -7.98
N THR A 325 -16.72 -9.83 -8.59
CA THR A 325 -15.46 -10.11 -7.89
C THR A 325 -14.75 -8.82 -7.45
N GLY A 326 -14.81 -7.74 -8.24
CA GLY A 326 -14.37 -6.41 -7.83
C GLY A 326 -15.15 -5.86 -6.62
N LEU A 327 -16.47 -6.08 -6.57
CA LEU A 327 -17.29 -5.75 -5.40
C LEU A 327 -16.88 -6.56 -4.17
N ALA A 328 -16.64 -7.86 -4.32
CA ALA A 328 -16.13 -8.70 -3.24
C ALA A 328 -14.76 -8.22 -2.74
N GLY A 329 -13.83 -7.89 -3.64
CA GLY A 329 -12.53 -7.31 -3.30
C GLY A 329 -12.64 -6.00 -2.52
N THR A 330 -13.56 -5.12 -2.94
CA THR A 330 -13.88 -3.87 -2.22
C THR A 330 -14.37 -4.16 -0.80
N LEU A 331 -15.31 -5.10 -0.65
CA LEU A 331 -15.84 -5.51 0.64
C LEU A 331 -14.75 -6.06 1.55
N PHE A 332 -13.85 -6.90 1.02
CA PHE A 332 -12.71 -7.46 1.76
C PHE A 332 -11.77 -6.35 2.24
N GLY A 333 -11.38 -5.42 1.36
CA GLY A 333 -10.48 -4.32 1.70
C GLY A 333 -11.04 -3.37 2.76
N LEU A 334 -12.37 -3.19 2.80
CA LEU A 334 -13.04 -2.32 3.76
C LEU A 334 -13.29 -2.98 5.12
N THR A 335 -13.65 -4.26 5.13
CA THR A 335 -14.17 -4.93 6.35
C THR A 335 -13.15 -5.82 7.05
N LEU A 336 -12.20 -6.40 6.33
CA LEU A 336 -11.30 -7.40 6.88
C LEU A 336 -9.97 -6.80 7.35
N ALA A 337 -9.29 -7.54 8.23
CA ALA A 337 -7.89 -7.31 8.58
C ALA A 337 -6.98 -7.57 7.36
N PRO A 338 -5.76 -7.00 7.28
CA PRO A 338 -4.95 -7.03 6.05
C PRO A 338 -4.67 -8.45 5.56
N TRP A 339 -4.14 -9.31 6.43
CA TRP A 339 -3.81 -10.69 6.09
C TRP A 339 -5.04 -11.54 5.76
N VAL A 340 -6.17 -11.24 6.40
CA VAL A 340 -7.46 -11.93 6.13
C VAL A 340 -8.03 -11.50 4.78
N ALA A 341 -7.93 -10.22 4.41
CA ALA A 341 -8.35 -9.71 3.11
C ALA A 341 -7.53 -10.34 1.96
N VAL A 342 -6.21 -10.44 2.15
CA VAL A 342 -5.30 -11.11 1.21
C VAL A 342 -5.68 -12.59 1.05
N ALA A 343 -5.84 -13.32 2.16
CA ALA A 343 -6.23 -14.72 2.13
C ALA A 343 -7.59 -14.93 1.45
N ALA A 344 -8.60 -14.11 1.78
CA ALA A 344 -9.92 -14.17 1.16
C ALA A 344 -9.87 -13.93 -0.36
N THR A 345 -9.06 -12.98 -0.81
CA THR A 345 -8.88 -12.66 -2.23
C THR A 345 -8.18 -13.81 -2.98
N LEU A 346 -7.16 -14.41 -2.38
CA LEU A 346 -6.47 -15.58 -2.94
C LEU A 346 -7.40 -16.81 -3.02
N LEU A 347 -8.20 -17.05 -1.99
CA LEU A 347 -9.18 -18.13 -1.97
C LEU A 347 -10.27 -17.93 -3.03
N LEU A 348 -10.75 -16.69 -3.20
CA LEU A 348 -11.68 -16.35 -4.27
C LEU A 348 -11.06 -16.61 -5.65
N GLY A 349 -9.81 -16.20 -5.86
CA GLY A 349 -9.10 -16.46 -7.11
C GLY A 349 -8.92 -17.95 -7.41
N ALA A 350 -8.54 -18.75 -6.40
CA ALA A 350 -8.44 -20.20 -6.53
C ALA A 350 -9.80 -20.84 -6.84
N GLY A 351 -10.88 -20.38 -6.20
CA GLY A 351 -12.24 -20.84 -6.46
C GLY A 351 -12.71 -20.52 -7.88
N LEU A 352 -12.39 -19.32 -8.40
CA LEU A 352 -12.70 -18.95 -9.79
C LEU A 352 -11.97 -19.84 -10.79
N TRP A 353 -10.68 -20.11 -10.58
CA TRP A 353 -9.91 -20.99 -11.47
C TRP A 353 -10.39 -22.44 -11.43
N LEU A 354 -10.81 -22.94 -10.25
CA LEU A 354 -11.48 -24.25 -10.16
C LEU A 354 -12.82 -24.26 -10.89
N ALA A 355 -13.60 -23.16 -10.82
CA ALA A 355 -14.84 -23.02 -11.57
C ALA A 355 -14.60 -22.99 -13.09
N GLU A 356 -13.55 -22.31 -13.57
CA GLU A 356 -13.10 -22.36 -14.97
C GLU A 356 -12.81 -23.81 -15.41
N ALA A 357 -12.03 -24.55 -14.63
CA ALA A 357 -11.75 -25.96 -14.90
C ALA A 357 -13.03 -26.81 -14.95
N GLY A 358 -14.02 -26.54 -14.10
CA GLY A 358 -15.32 -27.20 -14.15
C GLY A 358 -16.13 -26.85 -15.41
N LEU A 359 -16.22 -25.56 -15.75
CA LEU A 359 -16.99 -25.04 -16.88
C LEU A 359 -16.42 -25.49 -18.23
N LEU A 360 -15.10 -25.66 -18.34
CA LEU A 360 -14.50 -26.24 -19.53
C LEU A 360 -15.04 -27.66 -19.81
N GLY A 361 -15.51 -28.38 -18.79
CA GLY A 361 -16.18 -29.68 -18.95
C GLY A 361 -17.61 -29.61 -19.46
N GLN A 362 -18.21 -28.42 -19.39
CA GLN A 362 -19.51 -28.09 -19.96
C GLN A 362 -19.34 -27.27 -21.26
N GLN A 363 -18.20 -27.43 -21.93
CA GLN A 363 -17.88 -26.77 -23.20
C GLN A 363 -17.90 -25.23 -23.13
N LEU A 364 -17.73 -24.65 -21.94
CA LEU A 364 -17.72 -23.21 -21.76
C LEU A 364 -16.40 -22.77 -21.15
N TRP A 365 -15.65 -21.93 -21.86
CA TRP A 365 -14.50 -21.25 -21.30
C TRP A 365 -14.89 -19.88 -20.75
N LEU A 366 -14.77 -19.71 -19.43
CA LEU A 366 -14.89 -18.42 -18.76
C LEU A 366 -13.49 -17.95 -18.36
N PRO A 367 -12.88 -16.97 -19.07
CA PRO A 367 -11.60 -16.41 -18.69
C PRO A 367 -11.70 -15.70 -17.33
N VAL A 368 -10.97 -16.19 -16.33
CA VAL A 368 -11.09 -15.70 -14.93
C VAL A 368 -10.00 -14.70 -14.54
N GLY A 369 -9.02 -14.44 -15.40
CA GLY A 369 -7.91 -13.55 -15.12
C GLY A 369 -8.35 -12.11 -14.87
N MET A 370 -9.27 -11.57 -15.68
CA MET A 370 -9.87 -10.26 -15.42
C MET A 370 -10.65 -10.21 -14.09
N PRO A 371 -11.54 -11.17 -13.78
CA PRO A 371 -12.14 -11.27 -12.44
C PRO A 371 -11.14 -11.32 -11.27
N MET A 372 -10.05 -12.08 -11.41
CA MET A 372 -9.00 -12.16 -10.38
C MET A 372 -8.29 -10.82 -10.18
N LEU A 373 -7.93 -10.13 -11.27
CA LEU A 373 -7.33 -8.80 -11.21
C LEU A 373 -8.28 -7.77 -10.61
N ALA A 374 -9.55 -7.80 -11.00
CA ALA A 374 -10.57 -6.90 -10.46
C ALA A 374 -10.71 -7.05 -8.94
N ALA A 375 -10.78 -8.29 -8.44
CA ALA A 375 -10.81 -8.55 -7.00
C ALA A 375 -9.58 -7.99 -6.28
N LEU A 376 -8.38 -8.27 -6.81
CA LEU A 376 -7.12 -7.81 -6.22
C LEU A 376 -6.99 -6.29 -6.23
N ALA A 377 -7.21 -5.65 -7.38
CA ALA A 377 -7.08 -4.20 -7.55
C ALA A 377 -8.07 -3.46 -6.64
N CYS A 378 -9.34 -3.86 -6.63
CA CYS A 378 -10.35 -3.25 -5.77
C CYS A 378 -10.05 -3.45 -4.29
N MET A 379 -9.53 -4.62 -3.88
CA MET A 379 -9.09 -4.86 -2.50
C MET A 379 -7.95 -3.90 -2.11
N VAL A 380 -6.91 -3.80 -2.94
CA VAL A 380 -5.75 -2.92 -2.67
C VAL A 380 -6.18 -1.45 -2.59
N VAL A 381 -6.93 -0.96 -3.58
CA VAL A 381 -7.41 0.43 -3.62
C VAL A 381 -8.28 0.76 -2.39
N SER A 382 -9.20 -0.13 -2.04
CA SER A 382 -10.09 0.06 -0.88
C SER A 382 -9.32 0.06 0.44
N TYR A 383 -8.33 -0.83 0.56
CA TYR A 383 -7.48 -0.89 1.74
C TYR A 383 -6.62 0.37 1.90
N LEU A 384 -5.96 0.82 0.82
CA LEU A 384 -5.19 2.07 0.82
C LEU A 384 -6.10 3.26 1.16
N GLY A 385 -7.30 3.34 0.57
CA GLY A 385 -8.29 4.36 0.89
C GLY A 385 -8.66 4.38 2.39
N ARG A 386 -8.88 3.20 2.99
CA ARG A 386 -9.15 3.07 4.43
C ARG A 386 -7.96 3.54 5.26
N TYR A 387 -6.74 3.14 4.90
CA TYR A 387 -5.51 3.54 5.60
C TYR A 387 -5.34 5.06 5.63
N PHE A 388 -5.44 5.73 4.47
CA PHE A 388 -5.31 7.19 4.39
C PHE A 388 -6.41 7.95 5.14
N LEU A 389 -7.64 7.44 5.16
CA LEU A 389 -8.75 8.03 5.92
C LEU A 389 -8.54 7.94 7.43
N VAL A 390 -8.01 6.80 7.90
CA VAL A 390 -7.68 6.59 9.32
C VAL A 390 -6.51 7.47 9.73
N GLU A 391 -5.46 7.55 8.93
CA GLU A 391 -4.26 8.35 9.22
C GLU A 391 -4.57 9.85 9.33
N ARG A 392 -5.34 10.41 8.38
CA ARG A 392 -5.82 11.80 8.47
C ARG A 392 -6.66 12.06 9.71
N SER A 393 -7.40 11.07 10.18
CA SER A 393 -8.22 11.21 11.39
C SER A 393 -7.33 11.24 12.64
N ARG A 394 -6.26 10.43 12.68
CA ARG A 394 -5.26 10.47 13.75
C ARG A 394 -4.55 11.82 13.82
N GLN A 395 -4.04 12.33 12.69
CA GLN A 395 -3.34 13.61 12.64
C GLN A 395 -4.20 14.78 13.16
N ARG A 396 -5.49 14.83 12.79
CA ARG A 396 -6.41 15.87 13.31
C ARG A 396 -6.66 15.76 14.80
N ILE A 397 -6.65 14.54 15.36
CA ILE A 397 -6.79 14.34 16.80
C ILE A 397 -5.51 14.85 17.48
N THR A 398 -4.33 14.47 16.98
CA THR A 398 -3.04 14.94 17.51
C THR A 398 -2.90 16.46 17.46
N GLU A 399 -3.25 17.11 16.34
CA GLU A 399 -3.24 18.58 16.22
C GLU A 399 -4.24 19.27 17.17
N ALA A 400 -5.42 18.67 17.36
CA ALA A 400 -6.42 19.22 18.28
C ALA A 400 -5.97 19.09 19.75
N PHE A 401 -5.34 17.98 20.12
CA PHE A 401 -4.80 17.77 21.48
C PHE A 401 -3.52 18.58 21.74
N GLY A 402 -2.69 18.86 20.73
CA GLY A 402 -1.49 19.69 20.83
C GLY A 402 -1.73 21.17 21.19
N ARG A 403 -2.99 21.62 21.15
CA ARG A 403 -3.38 22.96 21.66
C ARG A 403 -3.68 22.99 23.16
N TYR A 404 -3.81 21.82 23.78
CA TYR A 404 -4.16 21.68 25.20
C TYR A 404 -3.04 21.04 26.02
N LEU A 405 -2.05 20.42 25.38
CA LEU A 405 -0.91 19.75 26.00
C LEU A 405 0.36 20.01 25.16
N ALA A 406 1.53 20.07 25.81
CA ALA A 406 2.81 20.22 25.11
C ALA A 406 2.97 19.12 24.04
N PRO A 407 3.45 19.43 22.81
CA PRO A 407 3.51 18.46 21.70
C PRO A 407 4.23 17.15 22.05
N ALA A 408 5.28 17.22 22.87
CA ALA A 408 6.03 16.06 23.35
C ALA A 408 5.18 15.10 24.21
N PHE A 409 4.25 15.64 25.01
CA PHE A 409 3.37 14.82 25.86
C PHE A 409 2.24 14.17 25.04
N VAL A 410 1.75 14.83 24.00
CA VAL A 410 0.73 14.25 23.09
C VAL A 410 1.27 13.03 22.34
N GLN A 411 2.55 13.05 21.93
CA GLN A 411 3.19 11.87 21.33
C GLN A 411 3.30 10.72 22.33
N THR A 412 3.78 11.03 23.55
CA THR A 412 3.88 10.04 24.63
C THR A 412 2.51 9.39 24.95
N LEU A 413 1.43 10.18 24.98
CA LEU A 413 0.06 9.70 25.17
C LEU A 413 -0.49 8.89 23.99
N ALA A 414 -0.06 9.20 22.77
CA ALA A 414 -0.46 8.45 21.58
C ALA A 414 0.20 7.07 21.53
N ASP A 415 1.42 6.97 22.05
CA ASP A 415 2.20 5.74 22.13
C ASP A 415 1.77 4.87 23.32
N ASP A 416 1.54 5.46 24.50
CA ASP A 416 1.02 4.76 25.67
C ASP A 416 -0.11 5.54 26.37
N PRO A 417 -1.38 5.13 26.16
CA PRO A 417 -2.54 5.71 26.84
C PRO A 417 -2.56 5.50 28.36
N SER A 418 -1.71 4.62 28.91
CA SER A 418 -1.67 4.31 30.35
C SER A 418 -1.24 5.52 31.21
N HIS A 419 -0.52 6.48 30.60
CA HIS A 419 -0.14 7.75 31.22
C HIS A 419 -1.32 8.69 31.55
N LEU A 420 -2.58 8.33 31.19
CA LEU A 420 -3.80 9.06 31.58
C LEU A 420 -4.37 8.63 32.95
N GLN A 421 -3.73 7.72 33.68
CA GLN A 421 -4.24 7.26 34.97
C GLN A 421 -4.02 8.28 36.08
N LEU A 422 -4.91 8.27 37.08
CA LEU A 422 -4.76 9.02 38.33
C LEU A 422 -3.51 8.56 39.07
N GLY A 423 -2.73 9.53 39.56
CA GLY A 423 -1.48 9.26 40.23
C GLY A 423 -0.42 10.26 39.80
N GLY A 424 0.69 10.27 40.54
CA GLY A 424 1.82 11.11 40.23
C GLY A 424 3.10 10.50 40.79
N GLU A 425 4.22 10.99 40.30
CA GLU A 425 5.54 10.66 40.80
C GLU A 425 6.08 11.82 41.63
N THR A 426 6.88 11.50 42.65
CA THR A 426 7.65 12.53 43.38
C THR A 426 8.87 12.88 42.54
N ARG A 427 8.99 14.16 42.18
CA ARG A 427 10.11 14.67 41.37
C ARG A 427 10.53 16.06 41.87
N GLU A 428 11.82 16.35 41.77
CA GLU A 428 12.33 17.70 41.99
C GLU A 428 12.04 18.56 40.76
N LEU A 429 11.22 19.60 40.93
CA LEU A 429 10.85 20.53 39.87
C LEU A 429 11.23 21.97 40.26
N THR A 430 11.34 22.85 39.26
CA THR A 430 11.32 24.30 39.50
C THR A 430 9.96 24.83 39.10
N MET A 431 9.31 25.59 39.98
CA MET A 431 8.00 26.18 39.76
C MET A 431 8.13 27.70 39.64
N LEU A 432 7.38 28.28 38.71
CA LEU A 432 7.27 29.72 38.50
C LEU A 432 5.80 30.12 38.58
N PHE A 433 5.52 31.10 39.42
CA PHE A 433 4.27 31.84 39.44
C PHE A 433 4.54 33.26 38.96
N CYS A 434 3.74 33.75 38.04
CA CYS A 434 3.85 35.11 37.53
C CYS A 434 2.48 35.77 37.47
N ASP A 435 2.25 36.83 38.23
CA ASP A 435 0.96 37.53 38.31
C ASP A 435 1.06 39.02 37.94
N LEU A 436 -0.03 39.61 37.47
CA LEU A 436 -0.04 41.01 37.03
C LEU A 436 -0.29 41.96 38.20
N ARG A 437 0.60 42.92 38.40
CA ARG A 437 0.49 43.92 39.47
C ARG A 437 -0.71 44.83 39.24
N GLY A 438 -1.59 44.89 40.25
CA GLY A 438 -2.73 45.81 40.23
C GLY A 438 -3.81 45.41 39.23
N PHE A 439 -3.93 44.13 38.89
CA PHE A 439 -4.93 43.63 37.95
C PHE A 439 -6.37 43.99 38.33
N THR A 440 -6.73 43.98 39.62
CA THR A 440 -8.04 44.45 40.07
C THR A 440 -8.30 45.87 39.56
N THR A 441 -7.37 46.80 39.78
CA THR A 441 -7.50 48.18 39.30
C THR A 441 -7.51 48.28 37.77
N ILE A 442 -6.78 47.40 37.06
CA ILE A 442 -6.80 47.32 35.60
C ILE A 442 -8.19 46.87 35.11
N SER A 443 -8.71 45.75 35.61
CA SER A 443 -10.01 45.20 35.22
C SER A 443 -11.17 46.15 35.52
N GLU A 444 -11.08 46.94 36.61
CA GLU A 444 -12.05 47.99 36.90
C GLU A 444 -12.12 49.08 35.82
N THR A 445 -10.99 49.37 35.16
CA THR A 445 -10.91 50.35 34.06
C THR A 445 -11.64 49.84 32.80
N PHE A 446 -11.85 48.52 32.68
CA PHE A 446 -12.50 47.86 31.55
C PHE A 446 -13.93 47.36 31.83
N LYS A 447 -14.58 47.81 32.92
CA LYS A 447 -15.95 47.39 33.29
C LYS A 447 -16.98 47.55 32.16
N SER A 448 -16.82 48.55 31.30
CA SER A 448 -17.71 48.82 30.15
C SER A 448 -17.36 48.04 28.87
N SER A 449 -16.23 47.32 28.82
CA SER A 449 -15.77 46.56 27.64
C SER A 449 -15.02 45.27 28.04
N PRO A 450 -15.72 44.21 28.49
CA PRO A 450 -15.10 42.93 28.86
C PRO A 450 -14.28 42.28 27.74
N GLN A 451 -14.65 42.53 26.48
CA GLN A 451 -13.93 42.05 25.31
C GLN A 451 -12.55 42.71 25.15
N GLU A 452 -12.40 43.99 25.52
CA GLU A 452 -11.09 44.66 25.53
C GLU A 452 -10.17 44.10 26.61
N LEU A 453 -10.71 43.83 27.81
CA LEU A 453 -9.95 43.17 28.87
C LEU A 453 -9.44 41.80 28.43
N THR A 454 -10.29 41.01 27.78
CA THR A 454 -9.93 39.69 27.25
C THR A 454 -8.81 39.79 26.21
N ARG A 455 -8.87 40.78 25.31
CA ARG A 455 -7.79 41.02 24.32
C ARG A 455 -6.49 41.42 24.99
N LEU A 456 -6.53 42.28 26.00
CA LEU A 456 -5.34 42.70 26.75
C LEU A 456 -4.69 41.51 27.46
N ILE A 457 -5.49 40.68 28.13
CA ILE A 457 -5.02 39.45 28.78
C ILE A 457 -4.40 38.49 27.78
N ASN A 458 -5.03 38.26 26.62
CA ASN A 458 -4.44 37.39 25.60
C ASN A 458 -3.12 37.98 25.05
N ARG A 459 -3.03 39.31 24.85
CA ARG A 459 -1.80 39.99 24.41
C ARG A 459 -0.68 39.92 25.44
N LEU A 460 -1.02 39.84 26.73
CA LEU A 460 -0.07 39.64 27.82
C LEU A 460 0.35 38.16 27.94
N LEU A 461 -0.61 37.26 28.05
CA LEU A 461 -0.36 35.84 28.31
C LEU A 461 0.34 35.15 27.14
N THR A 462 0.05 35.52 25.89
CA THR A 462 0.65 34.88 24.70
C THR A 462 2.19 34.96 24.69
N PRO A 463 2.82 36.15 24.73
CA PRO A 463 4.28 36.23 24.72
C PRO A 463 4.92 35.62 25.98
N LEU A 464 4.29 35.75 27.15
CA LEU A 464 4.79 35.13 28.38
C LEU A 464 4.77 33.60 28.30
N SER A 465 3.69 33.03 27.76
CA SER A 465 3.55 31.58 27.56
C SER A 465 4.54 31.05 26.55
N ASN A 466 4.78 31.80 25.46
CA ASN A 466 5.78 31.44 24.47
C ASN A 466 7.18 31.37 25.08
N VAL A 467 7.56 32.36 25.90
CA VAL A 467 8.85 32.35 26.59
C VAL A 467 9.01 31.11 27.47
N VAL A 468 7.98 30.75 28.25
CA VAL A 468 8.02 29.53 29.08
C VAL A 468 8.23 28.28 28.22
N MET A 469 7.48 28.13 27.13
CA MET A 469 7.59 26.96 26.25
C MET A 469 8.91 26.91 25.46
N GLU A 470 9.44 28.05 25.04
CA GLU A 470 10.74 28.18 24.35
C GLU A 470 11.91 27.75 25.24
N HIS A 471 11.76 27.89 26.57
CA HIS A 471 12.71 27.41 27.57
C HIS A 471 12.30 26.07 28.19
N GLU A 472 11.55 25.24 27.45
CA GLU A 472 11.17 23.87 27.84
C GLU A 472 10.32 23.79 29.12
N GLY A 473 9.61 24.87 29.45
CA GLY A 473 8.66 24.91 30.55
C GLY A 473 7.30 24.35 30.17
N THR A 474 6.65 23.68 31.13
CA THR A 474 5.28 23.21 31.04
C THR A 474 4.37 24.21 31.74
N ILE A 475 3.42 24.80 31.03
CA ILE A 475 2.37 25.63 31.63
C ILE A 475 1.35 24.70 32.28
N ASP A 476 1.20 24.81 33.61
CA ASP A 476 0.21 24.06 34.36
C ASP A 476 -1.19 24.62 34.08
N LYS A 477 -1.40 25.90 34.43
CA LYS A 477 -2.68 26.58 34.26
C LYS A 477 -2.55 28.10 34.30
N TYR A 478 -3.58 28.76 33.79
CA TYR A 478 -3.82 30.19 33.97
C TYR A 478 -4.80 30.38 35.13
N ILE A 479 -4.41 31.14 36.15
CA ILE A 479 -5.25 31.46 37.31
C ILE A 479 -5.60 32.95 37.22
N GLY A 480 -6.62 33.28 36.42
CA GLY A 480 -6.93 34.68 36.11
C GLY A 480 -5.82 35.30 35.24
N ASP A 481 -5.10 36.26 35.78
CA ASP A 481 -3.93 36.93 35.20
C ASP A 481 -2.59 36.28 35.58
N CYS A 482 -2.61 35.28 36.47
CA CYS A 482 -1.43 34.53 36.87
C CYS A 482 -1.11 33.38 35.89
N VAL A 483 0.17 33.27 35.51
CA VAL A 483 0.74 32.11 34.82
C VAL A 483 1.44 31.22 35.84
N MET A 484 1.00 29.95 35.92
CA MET A 484 1.70 28.92 36.67
C MET A 484 2.41 27.98 35.70
N ALA A 485 3.72 27.85 35.86
CA ALA A 485 4.56 26.97 35.04
C ALA A 485 5.54 26.18 35.90
N PHE A 486 6.01 25.05 35.38
CA PHE A 486 7.06 24.25 35.99
C PHE A 486 7.97 23.62 34.94
N TRP A 487 9.17 23.22 35.37
CA TRP A 487 10.16 22.53 34.54
C TRP A 487 10.53 21.18 35.16
N ASN A 488 11.08 20.29 34.34
CA ASN A 488 11.49 18.92 34.69
C ASN A 488 10.33 17.90 34.79
N ALA A 489 9.16 18.23 34.23
CA ALA A 489 8.06 17.30 33.98
C ALA A 489 7.16 17.81 32.84
N PRO A 490 6.45 16.93 32.08
CA PRO A 490 6.51 15.46 32.14
C PRO A 490 7.81 14.86 31.59
N ILE A 491 8.56 15.65 30.83
CA ILE A 491 9.88 15.27 30.31
C ILE A 491 10.98 15.74 31.26
N ASP A 492 12.10 15.02 31.28
CA ASP A 492 13.28 15.41 32.03
C ASP A 492 13.92 16.64 31.39
N VAL A 493 14.19 17.66 32.21
CA VAL A 493 14.79 18.92 31.77
C VAL A 493 16.02 19.18 32.63
N PRO A 494 17.24 18.94 32.11
CA PRO A 494 18.46 19.28 32.82
C PRO A 494 18.52 20.79 33.05
N ASP A 495 19.11 21.19 34.18
CA ASP A 495 19.26 22.60 34.57
C ASP A 495 17.93 23.37 34.61
N HIS A 496 16.84 22.70 34.99
CA HIS A 496 15.48 23.28 35.06
C HIS A 496 15.39 24.57 35.90
N ALA A 497 16.25 24.78 36.89
CA ALA A 497 16.34 26.04 37.63
C ALA A 497 16.91 27.21 36.78
N VAL A 498 17.92 26.94 35.95
CA VAL A 498 18.50 27.90 35.00
C VAL A 498 17.44 28.34 34.00
N LYS A 499 16.75 27.38 33.38
CA LYS A 499 15.69 27.66 32.39
C LYS A 499 14.52 28.45 32.96
N ALA A 500 14.14 28.20 34.21
CA ALA A 500 13.11 28.98 34.89
C ALA A 500 13.56 30.44 35.15
N CYS A 501 14.82 30.65 35.54
CA CYS A 501 15.38 32.00 35.73
C CYS A 501 15.52 32.75 34.39
N ASP A 502 15.98 32.08 33.34
CA ASP A 502 16.03 32.65 31.97
C ASP A 502 14.63 33.03 31.48
N SER A 503 13.65 32.15 31.72
CA SER A 503 12.25 32.43 31.39
C SER A 503 11.75 33.68 32.10
N ALA A 504 12.01 33.83 33.40
CA ALA A 504 11.58 35.01 34.14
C ALA A 504 12.21 36.30 33.61
N LEU A 505 13.51 36.29 33.28
CA LEU A 505 14.20 37.44 32.69
C LEU A 505 13.67 37.76 31.28
N ALA A 506 13.45 36.75 30.45
CA ALA A 506 12.88 36.91 29.11
C ALA A 506 11.41 37.35 29.15
N MET A 507 10.64 36.91 30.15
CA MET A 507 9.27 37.36 30.41
C MET A 507 9.23 38.86 30.75
N LEU A 508 10.17 39.36 31.57
CA LEU A 508 10.29 40.79 31.84
C LEU A 508 10.63 41.58 30.57
N ALA A 509 11.54 41.07 29.73
CA ALA A 509 11.88 41.70 28.45
C ALA A 509 10.70 41.68 27.46
N ALA A 510 9.93 40.59 27.41
CA ALA A 510 8.72 40.50 26.60
C ALA A 510 7.64 41.49 27.07
N LEU A 511 7.46 41.63 28.39
CA LEU A 511 6.54 42.60 28.97
C LEU A 511 6.98 44.05 28.69
N ALA A 512 8.28 44.35 28.73
CA ALA A 512 8.80 45.67 28.36
C ALA A 512 8.43 46.02 26.92
N ARG A 513 8.66 45.11 25.96
CA ARG A 513 8.26 45.30 24.55
C ARG A 513 6.75 45.51 24.40
N LEU A 514 5.94 44.73 25.10
CA LEU A 514 4.48 44.90 25.09
C LEU A 514 4.07 46.27 25.65
N ASN A 515 4.73 46.75 26.71
CA ASN A 515 4.48 48.07 27.25
C ASN A 515 4.83 49.18 26.25
N ASP A 516 5.94 49.06 25.51
CA ASP A 516 6.32 50.02 24.47
C ASP A 516 5.27 50.09 23.36
N GLU A 517 4.75 48.93 22.92
CA GLU A 517 3.66 48.84 21.95
C GLU A 517 2.37 49.50 22.48
N LEU A 518 1.98 49.17 23.72
CA LEU A 518 0.78 49.71 24.35
C LEU A 518 0.89 51.22 24.58
N GLU A 519 2.09 51.73 24.88
CA GLU A 519 2.32 53.17 25.01
C GLU A 519 2.17 53.88 23.66
N ALA A 520 2.74 53.32 22.59
CA ALA A 520 2.59 53.86 21.24
C ALA A 520 1.12 53.89 20.79
N GLU A 521 0.38 52.81 21.04
CA GLU A 521 -1.06 52.71 20.76
C GLU A 521 -1.87 53.73 21.56
N ALA A 522 -1.60 53.85 22.87
CA ALA A 522 -2.28 54.80 23.73
C ALA A 522 -2.05 56.25 23.27
N ARG A 523 -0.81 56.60 22.90
CA ARG A 523 -0.46 57.91 22.32
C ARG A 523 -1.19 58.17 21.01
N ALA A 524 -1.24 57.20 20.09
CA ALA A 524 -1.93 57.34 18.82
C ALA A 524 -3.46 57.50 18.97
N GLN A 525 -4.04 56.91 20.01
CA GLN A 525 -5.48 56.95 20.29
C GLN A 525 -5.88 58.06 21.27
N GLY A 526 -4.93 58.85 21.78
CA GLY A 526 -5.19 59.86 22.81
C GLY A 526 -5.71 59.29 24.13
N ARG A 527 -5.40 58.02 24.45
CA ARG A 527 -5.82 57.33 25.68
C ARG A 527 -4.70 57.38 26.73
N PRO A 528 -5.04 57.37 28.04
CA PRO A 528 -4.02 57.25 29.08
C PRO A 528 -3.31 55.89 28.99
N PHE A 529 -1.97 55.92 28.93
CA PHE A 529 -1.15 54.72 29.01
C PHE A 529 -1.08 54.23 30.45
N LYS A 530 -1.23 52.91 30.66
CA LYS A 530 -1.05 52.26 31.95
C LYS A 530 0.04 51.20 31.81
N HIS A 531 1.15 51.43 32.49
CA HIS A 531 2.28 50.51 32.50
C HIS A 531 1.89 49.20 33.20
N LEU A 532 2.12 48.08 32.52
CA LEU A 532 1.92 46.74 33.04
C LEU A 532 3.20 46.26 33.72
N ALA A 533 3.07 45.71 34.92
CA ALA A 533 4.18 45.12 35.66
C ALA A 533 3.75 43.76 36.22
N VAL A 534 4.68 42.82 36.32
CA VAL A 534 4.42 41.49 36.90
C VAL A 534 5.22 41.26 38.17
N GLY A 535 4.67 40.46 39.07
CA GLY A 535 5.40 39.80 40.14
C GLY A 535 5.73 38.37 39.73
N THR A 536 6.92 37.89 40.03
CA THR A 536 7.33 36.52 39.73
C THR A 536 7.97 35.87 40.94
N GLY A 537 7.52 34.67 41.30
CA GLY A 537 8.07 33.84 42.36
C GLY A 537 8.57 32.52 41.79
N ILE A 538 9.82 32.18 42.06
CA ILE A 538 10.45 30.94 41.59
C ILE A 538 10.99 30.16 42.78
N ASN A 539 10.66 28.87 42.83
CA ASN A 539 11.22 27.97 43.84
C ASN A 539 11.46 26.58 43.26
N THR A 540 12.49 25.90 43.78
CA THR A 540 12.87 24.53 43.41
C THR A 540 12.68 23.62 44.62
N GLY A 541 12.13 22.42 44.40
CA GLY A 541 12.03 21.41 45.45
C GLY A 541 11.26 20.18 45.00
N GLU A 542 11.24 19.17 45.85
CA GLU A 542 10.46 17.94 45.61
C GLU A 542 8.96 18.23 45.71
N VAL A 543 8.24 17.79 44.67
CA VAL A 543 6.78 17.91 44.54
C VAL A 543 6.23 16.62 43.94
N VAL A 544 4.93 16.38 44.10
CA VAL A 544 4.22 15.33 43.38
C VAL A 544 3.69 15.90 42.08
N VAL A 545 4.05 15.31 40.95
CA VAL A 545 3.57 15.70 39.62
C VAL A 545 2.82 14.55 38.96
N GLY A 546 1.67 14.84 38.35
CA GLY A 546 0.88 13.81 37.70
C GLY A 546 -0.55 14.24 37.39
N ASN A 547 -1.39 13.27 37.00
CA ASN A 547 -2.80 13.53 36.74
C ASN A 547 -3.58 13.59 38.05
N MET A 548 -4.13 14.75 38.35
CA MET A 548 -4.87 15.05 39.57
C MET A 548 -6.31 15.44 39.24
N GLY A 549 -7.20 15.32 40.22
CA GLY A 549 -8.62 15.68 40.07
C GLY A 549 -9.54 14.51 40.39
N SER A 550 -10.53 14.27 39.54
CA SER A 550 -11.51 13.19 39.69
C SER A 550 -11.45 12.24 38.51
N GLU A 551 -12.02 11.05 38.63
CA GLU A 551 -12.12 10.07 37.53
C GLU A 551 -12.74 10.65 36.24
N ARG A 552 -13.53 11.74 36.34
CA ARG A 552 -14.18 12.40 35.20
C ARG A 552 -13.46 13.63 34.68
N ARG A 553 -12.49 14.17 35.43
CA ARG A 553 -11.74 15.38 35.07
C ARG A 553 -10.35 15.31 35.69
N LEU A 554 -9.38 15.05 34.82
CA LEU A 554 -7.97 14.99 35.14
C LEU A 554 -7.28 16.27 34.66
N GLU A 555 -6.36 16.78 35.46
CA GLU A 555 -5.47 17.88 35.15
C GLU A 555 -4.05 17.45 35.51
N TYR A 556 -3.11 17.54 34.56
CA TYR A 556 -1.72 17.24 34.82
C TYR A 556 -1.08 18.43 35.54
N SER A 557 -0.79 18.30 36.83
CA SER A 557 -0.44 19.42 37.71
C SER A 557 0.54 18.97 38.82
N VAL A 558 1.02 19.94 39.59
CA VAL A 558 2.01 19.75 40.66
C VAL A 558 1.42 20.08 42.04
N LEU A 559 1.74 19.27 43.05
CA LEU A 559 1.36 19.50 44.45
C LEU A 559 2.58 19.37 45.37
N GLY A 560 2.69 20.29 46.32
CA GLY A 560 3.70 20.19 47.37
C GLY A 560 3.99 21.53 48.04
N ASP A 561 4.68 21.47 49.17
CA ASP A 561 5.10 22.65 49.91
C ASP A 561 5.97 23.61 49.07
N ALA A 562 6.80 23.05 48.18
CA ALA A 562 7.65 23.86 47.31
C ALA A 562 6.83 24.67 46.27
N VAL A 563 5.67 24.15 45.82
CA VAL A 563 4.74 24.87 44.92
C VAL A 563 4.12 26.06 45.66
N ASN A 564 3.66 25.81 46.89
CA ASN A 564 3.09 26.84 47.75
C ASN A 564 4.11 27.94 48.08
N LEU A 565 5.39 27.58 48.24
CA LEU A 565 6.46 28.57 48.45
C LEU A 565 6.65 29.46 47.22
N ALA A 566 6.69 28.90 46.00
CA ALA A 566 6.81 29.69 44.77
C ALA A 566 5.66 30.72 44.64
N SER A 567 4.41 30.28 44.86
CA SER A 567 3.24 31.18 44.85
C SER A 567 3.32 32.27 45.93
N ARG A 568 3.83 31.95 47.13
CA ARG A 568 4.01 32.96 48.18
C ARG A 568 5.12 33.96 47.84
N LEU A 569 6.21 33.51 47.23
CA LEU A 569 7.27 34.40 46.76
C LEU A 569 6.75 35.38 45.72
N GLU A 570 5.92 34.92 44.78
CA GLU A 570 5.25 35.80 43.82
C GLU A 570 4.46 36.89 44.56
N GLY A 571 3.56 36.51 45.47
CA GLY A 571 2.73 37.47 46.20
C GLY A 571 3.51 38.44 47.11
N GLN A 572 4.72 38.06 47.54
CA GLN A 572 5.62 38.92 48.31
C GLN A 572 6.46 39.86 47.44
N SER A 573 6.58 39.60 46.13
CA SER A 573 7.41 40.41 45.22
C SER A 573 7.03 41.90 45.24
N LYS A 574 5.73 42.19 45.39
CA LYS A 574 5.21 43.56 45.52
C LYS A 574 5.67 44.23 46.82
N ALA A 575 5.57 43.53 47.95
CA ALA A 575 5.96 44.05 49.26
C ALA A 575 7.48 44.32 49.33
N TYR A 576 8.27 43.46 48.69
CA TYR A 576 9.72 43.64 48.58
C TYR A 576 10.14 44.62 47.46
N GLY A 577 9.21 45.13 46.65
CA GLY A 577 9.51 46.11 45.62
C GLY A 577 10.37 45.59 44.46
N VAL A 578 10.47 44.27 44.25
CA VAL A 578 11.28 43.65 43.18
C VAL A 578 10.40 42.81 42.25
N SER A 579 10.78 42.64 40.99
CA SER A 579 9.94 41.90 40.02
C SER A 579 10.04 40.39 40.17
N VAL A 580 11.21 39.84 40.53
CA VAL A 580 11.44 38.39 40.61
C VAL A 580 12.05 38.01 41.95
N LEU A 581 11.39 37.12 42.68
CA LEU A 581 11.87 36.52 43.93
C LEU A 581 12.20 35.03 43.73
N LEU A 582 13.37 34.63 44.24
CA LEU A 582 13.84 33.25 44.27
C LEU A 582 13.86 32.71 45.69
N GLY A 583 13.44 31.44 45.84
CA GLY A 583 13.74 30.65 47.02
C GLY A 583 15.22 30.28 47.09
N ALA A 584 15.73 30.02 48.30
CA ALA A 584 17.13 29.62 48.51
C ALA A 584 17.56 28.39 47.70
N ALA A 585 16.67 27.41 47.53
CA ALA A 585 16.95 26.20 46.75
C ALA A 585 17.19 26.51 45.26
N THR A 586 16.41 27.41 44.68
CA THR A 586 16.64 27.86 43.30
C THR A 586 17.94 28.64 43.20
N GLN A 587 18.17 29.60 44.10
CA GLN A 587 19.39 30.40 44.08
C GLN A 587 20.66 29.53 44.18
N ALA A 588 20.66 28.49 45.01
CA ALA A 588 21.77 27.55 45.14
C ALA A 588 22.09 26.79 43.84
N LYS A 589 21.08 26.59 42.96
CA LYS A 589 21.24 25.97 41.64
C LYS A 589 21.61 26.97 40.54
N VAL A 590 21.52 28.28 40.81
CA VAL A 590 21.90 29.35 39.86
C VAL A 590 22.91 30.35 40.47
N PRO A 591 24.02 29.90 41.08
CA PRO A 591 24.94 30.78 41.81
C PRO A 591 25.63 31.83 40.94
N ASP A 592 25.70 31.58 39.63
CA ASP A 592 26.33 32.47 38.65
C ASP A 592 25.43 33.61 38.20
N TYR A 593 24.14 33.62 38.56
CA TYR A 593 23.20 34.68 38.19
C TYR A 593 23.34 35.91 39.08
N ALA A 594 22.88 37.07 38.58
CA ALA A 594 22.92 38.31 39.32
C ALA A 594 21.82 38.33 40.39
N THR A 595 22.06 37.68 41.52
CA THR A 595 21.11 37.58 42.65
C THR A 595 21.58 38.31 43.89
N LEU A 596 20.65 38.90 44.65
CA LEU A 596 20.91 39.49 45.97
C LEU A 596 19.98 38.89 47.01
N GLU A 597 20.51 38.48 48.16
CA GLU A 597 19.70 38.07 49.32
C GLU A 597 18.92 39.28 49.83
N LEU A 598 17.60 39.17 50.02
CA LEU A 598 16.80 40.31 50.47
C LEU A 598 16.44 40.23 51.95
N ASP A 599 16.02 39.05 52.41
CA ASP A 599 15.47 38.88 53.76
C ASP A 599 15.38 37.41 54.17
N LEU A 600 15.06 37.19 55.45
CA LEU A 600 14.60 35.92 56.00
C LEU A 600 13.09 36.02 56.22
N LEU A 601 12.31 35.34 55.37
CA LEU A 601 10.85 35.35 55.41
C LEU A 601 10.33 34.26 56.35
N ALA A 602 9.59 34.63 57.40
CA ALA A 602 8.91 33.66 58.25
C ALA A 602 7.72 33.02 57.50
N ILE A 603 7.69 31.68 57.43
CA ILE A 603 6.51 30.98 56.91
C ILE A 603 5.51 30.81 58.04
N LYS A 604 4.30 31.34 57.87
CA LYS A 604 3.16 31.03 58.73
C LYS A 604 2.96 29.52 58.83
N GLY A 605 3.22 28.95 60.01
CA GLY A 605 3.09 27.52 60.31
C GLY A 605 4.40 26.71 60.35
N LYS A 606 5.57 27.29 60.05
CA LYS A 606 6.89 26.66 60.24
C LYS A 606 7.77 27.54 61.13
N GLN A 607 8.65 26.92 61.94
CA GLN A 607 9.57 27.66 62.83
C GLN A 607 10.77 28.25 62.07
N GLU A 608 11.17 27.65 60.94
CA GLU A 608 12.32 28.09 60.14
C GLU A 608 11.93 29.21 59.15
N ALA A 609 12.70 30.30 59.17
CA ALA A 609 12.59 31.38 58.18
C ALA A 609 13.34 31.00 56.90
N ILE A 610 12.76 31.32 55.75
CA ILE A 610 13.35 31.03 54.44
C ILE A 610 14.08 32.26 53.92
N ARG A 611 15.32 32.06 53.47
CA ARG A 611 16.07 33.08 52.75
C ARG A 611 15.50 33.28 51.35
N ILE A 612 15.20 34.53 51.03
CA ILE A 612 14.70 34.94 49.71
C ILE A 612 15.72 35.80 49.00
N HIS A 613 15.75 35.72 47.67
CA HIS A 613 16.69 36.47 46.85
C HIS A 613 15.96 37.20 45.73
N ALA A 614 16.42 38.39 45.34
CA ALA A 614 16.04 39.01 44.09
C ALA A 614 16.85 38.41 42.94
N LEU A 615 16.19 38.12 41.81
CA LEU A 615 16.87 37.90 40.53
C LEU A 615 16.92 39.21 39.74
N LEU A 616 18.12 39.73 39.50
CA LEU A 616 18.33 41.01 38.83
C LEU A 616 18.90 40.87 37.42
N GLY A 617 19.40 39.70 37.05
CA GLY A 617 19.88 39.45 35.69
C GLY A 617 20.64 38.14 35.55
N ASP A 618 21.13 37.95 34.34
CA ASP A 618 21.83 36.76 33.89
C ASP A 618 23.29 36.71 34.40
N PRO A 619 24.05 35.65 34.06
CA PRO A 619 25.46 35.55 34.44
C PRO A 619 26.36 36.64 33.87
N GLN A 620 25.98 37.30 32.77
CA GLN A 620 26.76 38.43 32.24
C GLN A 620 26.61 39.64 33.15
N ARG A 621 25.39 39.96 33.58
CA ARG A 621 25.13 41.02 34.57
C ARG A 621 25.86 40.73 35.88
N ALA A 622 25.86 39.47 36.32
CA ALA A 622 26.51 39.06 37.56
C ALA A 622 28.01 39.40 37.57
N ARG A 623 28.68 39.29 36.41
CA ARG A 623 30.11 39.57 36.24
C ARG A 623 30.44 41.05 36.04
N SER A 624 29.45 41.91 35.84
CA SER A 624 29.67 43.35 35.65
C SER A 624 30.24 44.01 36.91
N GLU A 625 31.20 44.93 36.75
CA GLU A 625 31.82 45.63 37.88
C GLU A 625 30.79 46.38 38.73
N GLY A 626 29.77 46.96 38.09
CA GLY A 626 28.68 47.66 38.77
C GLY A 626 27.90 46.74 39.71
N PHE A 627 27.53 45.54 39.24
CA PHE A 627 26.81 44.57 40.05
C PHE A 627 27.69 43.96 41.15
N GLN A 628 28.97 43.71 40.88
CA GLN A 628 29.92 43.22 41.88
C GLN A 628 30.08 44.18 43.06
N ARG A 629 30.20 45.47 42.77
CA ARG A 629 30.20 46.54 43.78
C ARG A 629 28.88 46.59 44.56
N LEU A 630 27.75 46.56 43.86
CA LEU A 630 26.43 46.53 44.49
C LEU A 630 26.30 45.33 45.44
N ARG A 631 26.71 44.14 45.01
CA ARG A 631 26.65 42.91 45.79
C ARG A 631 27.48 42.99 47.06
N ALA A 632 28.70 43.52 46.97
CA ALA A 632 29.55 43.73 48.15
C ALA A 632 28.91 44.73 49.13
N ARG A 633 28.44 45.89 48.65
CA ARG A 633 27.79 46.89 49.51
C ARG A 633 26.46 46.41 50.08
N HIS A 634 25.70 45.63 49.33
CA HIS A 634 24.46 45.04 49.81
C HIS A 634 24.72 44.01 50.92
N ALA A 635 25.82 43.24 50.83
CA ALA A 635 26.23 42.34 51.90
C ALA A 635 26.62 43.11 53.17
N ASP A 636 27.36 44.22 53.04
CA ASP A 636 27.66 45.12 54.17
C ASP A 636 26.39 45.66 54.81
N PHE A 637 25.38 46.03 53.99
CA PHE A 637 24.06 46.45 54.45
C PHE A 637 23.37 45.35 55.26
N LEU A 638 23.29 44.12 54.77
CA LEU A 638 22.66 43.01 55.49
C LEU A 638 23.40 42.68 56.80
N ALA A 639 24.73 42.78 56.81
CA ALA A 639 25.54 42.60 58.01
C ALA A 639 25.25 43.68 59.06
N ALA A 640 25.19 44.95 58.65
CA ALA A 640 24.83 46.06 59.55
C ALA A 640 23.38 45.94 60.06
N TYR A 641 22.45 45.58 59.17
CA TYR A 641 21.04 45.36 59.50
C TYR A 641 20.88 44.26 60.57
N ARG A 642 21.51 43.09 60.36
CA ARG A 642 21.45 41.97 61.32
C ARG A 642 22.26 42.24 62.58
N GLY A 643 23.32 43.04 62.47
CA GLY A 643 24.14 43.52 63.58
C GLY A 643 23.47 44.57 64.46
N ARG A 644 22.27 45.06 64.06
CA ARG A 644 21.51 46.14 64.71
C ARG A 644 22.19 47.51 64.66
N ASP A 645 23.09 47.73 63.70
CA ASP A 645 23.64 49.06 63.41
C ASP A 645 22.74 49.77 62.40
N TRP A 646 21.67 50.37 62.91
CA TRP A 646 20.64 51.03 62.08
C TRP A 646 21.17 52.24 61.31
N ALA A 647 22.15 52.95 61.87
CA ALA A 647 22.74 54.12 61.24
C ALA A 647 23.60 53.71 60.04
N ALA A 648 24.48 52.71 60.21
CA ALA A 648 25.26 52.16 59.11
C ALA A 648 24.37 51.49 58.05
N ALA A 649 23.39 50.68 58.47
CA ALA A 649 22.47 50.02 57.55
C ALA A 649 21.71 51.04 56.67
N ARG A 650 21.26 52.16 57.24
CA ARG A 650 20.56 53.22 56.50
C ARG A 650 21.46 53.91 55.48
N ALA A 651 22.70 54.25 55.87
CA ALA A 651 23.66 54.89 54.98
C ALA A 651 23.99 53.98 53.78
N ILE A 652 24.30 52.71 54.05
CA ILE A 652 24.65 51.73 53.01
C ILE A 652 23.45 51.41 52.11
N ALA A 653 22.24 51.30 52.67
CA ALA A 653 21.01 51.12 51.89
C ALA A 653 20.78 52.29 50.92
N GLY A 654 21.02 53.53 51.35
CA GLY A 654 20.95 54.71 50.50
C GLY A 654 21.95 54.69 49.34
N GLU A 655 23.18 54.24 49.59
CA GLU A 655 24.18 54.03 48.54
C GLU A 655 23.74 52.97 47.53
N CYS A 656 23.26 51.82 48.03
CA CYS A 656 22.84 50.71 47.17
C CYS A 656 21.60 51.08 46.33
N ARG A 657 20.69 51.88 46.90
CA ARG A 657 19.55 52.45 46.17
C ARG A 657 19.97 53.32 44.99
N ALA A 658 21.03 54.11 45.15
CA ALA A 658 21.58 54.93 44.06
C ALA A 658 22.30 54.07 43.00
N MET A 659 22.91 52.95 43.40
CA MET A 659 23.59 52.03 42.48
C MET A 659 22.62 51.17 41.65
N GLU A 660 21.46 50.81 42.18
CA GLU A 660 20.47 49.96 41.50
C GLU A 660 19.05 50.55 41.61
N PRO A 661 18.67 51.46 40.70
CA PRO A 661 17.34 52.07 40.69
C PRO A 661 16.20 51.05 40.59
N ALA A 662 16.42 49.88 39.97
CA ALA A 662 15.41 48.83 39.88
C ALA A 662 15.02 48.24 41.24
N MET A 663 15.87 48.39 42.26
CA MET A 663 15.59 47.99 43.65
C MET A 663 15.19 49.17 44.55
N ALA A 664 14.84 50.33 43.99
CA ALA A 664 14.44 51.49 44.80
C ALA A 664 13.29 51.16 45.77
N GLY A 665 12.29 50.42 45.31
CA GLY A 665 11.16 50.00 46.15
C GLY A 665 11.58 49.10 47.33
N TYR A 666 12.57 48.23 47.13
CA TYR A 666 13.13 47.42 48.22
C TYR A 666 13.80 48.31 49.27
N TYR A 667 14.69 49.21 48.85
CA TYR A 667 15.42 50.06 49.79
C TYR A 667 14.53 51.10 50.47
N ASP A 668 13.47 51.58 49.82
CA ASP A 668 12.49 52.48 50.41
C ASP A 668 11.72 51.77 51.54
N MET A 669 11.27 50.52 51.30
CA MET A 669 10.64 49.68 52.32
C MET A 669 11.60 49.32 53.47
N ILE A 670 12.88 49.05 53.18
CA ILE A 670 13.91 48.87 54.21
C ILE A 670 14.13 50.16 55.03
N ALA A 671 14.11 51.34 54.40
CA ALA A 671 14.30 52.60 55.12
C ALA A 671 13.16 52.87 56.10
N GLU A 672 11.91 52.57 55.71
CA GLU A 672 10.75 52.60 56.60
C GLU A 672 10.92 51.61 57.76
N ARG A 673 11.29 50.37 57.46
CA ARG A 673 11.55 49.34 58.46
C ARG A 673 12.66 49.72 59.45
N LEU A 674 13.73 50.35 58.97
CA LEU A 674 14.83 50.86 59.81
C LEU A 674 14.37 52.00 60.72
N ASN A 675 13.40 52.84 60.29
CA ASN A 675 12.80 53.83 61.18
C ASN A 675 12.04 53.15 62.31
N GLU A 676 11.23 52.14 61.99
CA GLU A 676 10.43 51.39 62.97
C GLU A 676 11.31 50.64 63.97
N LEU A 677 12.34 49.93 63.50
CA LEU A 677 13.27 49.20 64.36
C LEU A 677 14.17 50.12 65.19
N SER A 678 14.47 51.34 64.71
CA SER A 678 15.18 52.33 65.51
C SER A 678 14.29 52.93 66.61
N ALA A 679 12.99 53.04 66.37
CA ALA A 679 12.03 53.52 67.37
C ALA A 679 11.66 52.42 68.39
N ASN A 680 11.56 51.16 67.92
CA ASN A 680 11.18 49.98 68.69
C ASN A 680 12.23 48.87 68.50
N PRO A 681 13.38 48.93 69.21
CA PRO A 681 14.46 47.97 68.98
C PRO A 681 14.07 46.54 69.39
N PRO A 682 14.42 45.52 68.58
CA PRO A 682 14.09 44.13 68.87
C PRO A 682 14.92 43.59 70.05
N PRO A 683 14.44 42.52 70.73
CA PRO A 683 15.11 41.94 71.90
C PRO A 683 16.53 41.42 71.60
N ALA A 684 17.33 41.23 72.65
CA ALA A 684 18.76 40.90 72.52
C ALA A 684 19.07 39.60 71.74
N GLY A 685 18.11 38.67 71.63
CA GLY A 685 18.20 37.42 70.89
C GLY A 685 17.44 37.41 69.55
N TRP A 686 17.29 38.56 68.90
CA TRP A 686 16.61 38.66 67.61
C TRP A 686 17.27 37.78 66.54
N ASP A 687 16.45 36.97 65.86
CA ASP A 687 16.83 36.00 64.84
C ASP A 687 17.13 36.64 63.47
N GLY A 688 17.10 37.97 63.38
CA GLY A 688 17.28 38.72 62.13
C GLY A 688 16.07 38.60 61.18
N VAL A 689 14.97 38.01 61.64
CA VAL A 689 13.73 37.82 60.87
C VAL A 689 12.79 38.98 61.17
N TYR A 690 12.36 39.68 60.13
CA TYR A 690 11.33 40.70 60.29
C TYR A 690 9.94 40.04 60.40
N ARG A 691 9.28 40.22 61.55
CA ARG A 691 7.92 39.74 61.82
C ARG A 691 7.03 40.96 62.00
N ALA A 692 6.24 41.31 60.99
CA ALA A 692 5.28 42.41 61.11
C ALA A 692 4.24 42.06 62.20
N GLU A 693 4.02 42.97 63.16
CA GLU A 693 3.02 42.79 64.24
C GLU A 693 1.59 43.18 63.83
N THR A 694 1.38 43.58 62.57
CA THR A 694 0.06 43.90 62.01
C THR A 694 -0.21 43.15 60.70
N LYS A 695 -1.49 42.79 60.54
CA LYS A 695 -2.07 41.76 59.65
C LYS A 695 -1.73 41.87 58.17
#